data_AF-A0A3B5LG25-F1
#
_entry.id   AF-A0A3B5LG25-F1
#
_cell.length_a   1.000
_cell.length_b   1.000
_cell.length_c   1.000
_cell.angle_alpha   90.00
_cell.angle_beta   90.00
_cell.angle_gamma   90.00
#
_symmetry.space_group_name_H-M   'P 1'
#
loop_
_entity.id
_entity.type
_entity.pdbx_description
1 polymer ?
#
loop_
_entity_poly.entity_id
_entity_poly.type
_entity_poly.pdbx_seq_one_letter_code
_entity_poly.pdbx_strand_id
1 'polypeptide(L)'
;MESNGNEFLPDLPAQAPDWSLEQVPPQPAASVAPEGSDSSQDDLAQEQQQSQQTNSSELGSVEKAVEQFQLANASLFQEEHPPPPPPPPPPPPTEDPDQPLQFATEPQPEAFMEDGMELEEPARESSQEIPVPTEPTPSSEFEKLFKICEDSPEDFNAWVSVLQYVEQENLLLPARKSFDVFFLRYPYCYGYWKKYADMEKKHGNLQVSEEVYRRGLQAIPLSVDLWLHYLTFIKENSDPNDPETEGRIRASYEHAVLAAGTDFRSDRLWESYISWETDQQKLANITTIYDRVLGIPTQLYSQHFQRFKDHVQGNHPKHFLSEEEFVQLRLELSKSSLSGMVGEDGESNVPQEELPPGTEDLADPAKRMTEIENMRHKVIEVRQEVFNHNEHEVSKRWSFEEGIKRPYFHVKALERTQLNNWKEYLDFEIENGTPERVVVLFERCLIACALYEEFWIKYAKYLEGFSTDGARHVYKKACSIHLPKKPAIHLLWAAFEEQQGNVEEARGILKALEETIPNLAMVRLRRVSLERRRGNLDEAEALLKEGMETANNDMESSFYAVKLARHLVKVQRSLSKAKKVLLDAIEKDQTSSRLYLNLLELEFSGDVMQNQAEILACFDRALRSPLSLDSRIIFSQRKVEFLEDFGSDINALVAAYEEQQKLQKESDSLKRTAENGYDSSQEPDAKRQRLDDPSAVAANAMTDMQANSSAYNYNWYQYGGWGQNSWGQYNQYAQYNQYYPPPPT
;
A
#
# COMPACT_ATOMS: atom_id res chain seq x y z
N MET A 1 -38.63 41.10 -30.11
CA MET A 1 -39.45 41.13 -31.34
C MET A 1 -39.45 39.70 -31.87
N GLU A 2 -40.36 38.87 -31.36
CA GLU A 2 -41.74 38.69 -31.87
C GLU A 2 -41.72 37.89 -33.19
N SER A 3 -42.57 36.90 -33.46
CA SER A 3 -43.58 36.10 -32.76
C SER A 3 -44.32 35.37 -33.90
N ASN A 4 -44.57 34.06 -33.74
CA ASN A 4 -45.74 33.25 -34.19
C ASN A 4 -46.23 33.36 -35.66
N GLY A 5 -46.74 32.33 -36.34
CA GLY A 5 -47.50 31.14 -35.94
C GLY A 5 -48.71 30.98 -36.91
N ASN A 6 -49.29 29.76 -36.95
CA ASN A 6 -50.56 29.28 -37.58
C ASN A 6 -50.34 28.19 -38.66
N GLU A 7 -51.09 27.08 -38.74
CA GLU A 7 -52.39 26.64 -38.18
C GLU A 7 -52.51 25.11 -38.41
N PHE A 8 -52.83 24.28 -37.39
CA PHE A 8 -54.13 23.65 -37.01
C PHE A 8 -54.47 22.25 -37.60
N LEU A 9 -55.02 21.41 -36.70
CA LEU A 9 -55.28 19.95 -36.67
C LEU A 9 -56.51 19.45 -37.49
N PRO A 10 -56.82 18.13 -37.49
CA PRO A 10 -57.80 17.62 -36.49
C PRO A 10 -57.57 16.18 -35.91
N ASP A 11 -58.00 16.06 -34.64
CA ASP A 11 -58.74 14.99 -33.92
C ASP A 11 -58.23 13.55 -33.63
N LEU A 12 -58.24 13.27 -32.32
CA LEU A 12 -58.07 12.05 -31.47
C LEU A 12 -59.31 11.09 -31.53
N PRO A 13 -59.46 9.93 -30.79
CA PRO A 13 -58.86 9.47 -29.51
C PRO A 13 -58.57 7.91 -29.45
N ALA A 14 -58.23 7.17 -28.38
CA ALA A 14 -58.40 7.28 -26.91
C ALA A 14 -57.54 6.23 -26.13
N GLN A 15 -57.16 6.58 -24.88
CA GLN A 15 -56.99 5.75 -23.64
C GLN A 15 -55.91 4.62 -23.62
N ALA A 16 -55.10 4.38 -22.57
CA ALA A 16 -55.14 4.61 -21.10
C ALA A 16 -53.68 4.55 -20.53
N PRO A 17 -53.34 4.29 -19.24
CA PRO A 17 -54.10 4.26 -17.98
C PRO A 17 -53.42 4.95 -16.77
N ASP A 18 -54.21 4.99 -15.70
CA ASP A 18 -53.98 5.39 -14.32
C ASP A 18 -53.14 4.35 -13.53
N TRP A 19 -52.32 4.80 -12.57
CA TRP A 19 -51.52 3.95 -11.69
C TRP A 19 -52.15 3.90 -10.29
N SER A 20 -52.43 2.69 -9.78
CA SER A 20 -52.60 2.49 -8.34
C SER A 20 -52.10 1.10 -7.89
N LEU A 21 -51.69 1.11 -6.63
CA LEU A 21 -50.84 0.17 -5.90
C LEU A 21 -51.57 -1.12 -5.49
N GLU A 22 -50.73 -2.08 -5.09
CA GLU A 22 -51.02 -3.22 -4.20
C GLU A 22 -51.44 -4.55 -4.87
N GLN A 23 -50.54 -5.54 -4.80
CA GLN A 23 -50.76 -6.90 -4.26
C GLN A 23 -49.77 -7.92 -4.84
N VAL A 24 -49.10 -8.60 -3.90
CA VAL A 24 -48.13 -9.70 -4.07
C VAL A 24 -48.75 -10.92 -4.77
N PRO A 25 -48.02 -11.63 -5.65
CA PRO A 25 -48.33 -13.02 -5.97
C PRO A 25 -47.25 -14.01 -5.47
N PRO A 26 -47.64 -15.27 -5.21
CA PRO A 26 -46.81 -16.29 -4.56
C PRO A 26 -45.99 -17.12 -5.57
N GLN A 27 -45.01 -17.87 -5.03
CA GLN A 27 -44.20 -18.89 -5.73
C GLN A 27 -45.06 -19.91 -6.51
N PRO A 28 -44.54 -20.48 -7.62
CA PRO A 28 -45.02 -21.76 -8.12
C PRO A 28 -44.02 -22.90 -7.91
N ALA A 29 -44.56 -24.00 -7.43
CA ALA A 29 -43.96 -25.32 -7.36
C ALA A 29 -43.88 -26.00 -8.74
N ALA A 30 -43.05 -27.04 -8.78
CA ALA A 30 -42.75 -27.89 -9.92
C ALA A 30 -43.96 -28.57 -10.58
N SER A 31 -43.92 -28.70 -11.91
CA SER A 31 -44.32 -29.92 -12.63
C SER A 31 -44.12 -29.84 -14.16
N VAL A 32 -43.40 -30.84 -14.67
CA VAL A 32 -43.65 -31.61 -15.91
C VAL A 32 -43.32 -30.94 -17.27
N ALA A 33 -42.35 -31.55 -17.95
CA ALA A 33 -41.96 -31.34 -19.34
C ALA A 33 -43.06 -31.74 -20.35
N PRO A 34 -42.95 -31.27 -21.60
CA PRO A 34 -42.66 -32.24 -22.64
C PRO A 34 -41.57 -31.79 -23.63
N GLU A 35 -41.00 -32.81 -24.25
CA GLU A 35 -39.86 -32.83 -25.17
C GLU A 35 -40.02 -31.92 -26.40
N GLY A 36 -38.93 -31.25 -26.76
CA GLY A 36 -38.76 -30.52 -28.01
C GLY A 36 -37.31 -30.02 -28.11
N SER A 37 -36.52 -30.74 -28.90
CA SER A 37 -35.12 -30.49 -29.29
C SER A 37 -34.65 -29.02 -29.30
N ASP A 38 -33.58 -28.71 -28.56
CA ASP A 38 -32.80 -27.49 -28.78
C ASP A 38 -31.32 -27.70 -28.38
N SER A 39 -30.45 -27.76 -29.39
CA SER A 39 -29.00 -27.97 -29.29
C SER A 39 -28.25 -26.66 -29.00
N SER A 40 -28.82 -25.81 -28.15
CA SER A 40 -28.30 -24.46 -27.85
C SER A 40 -28.15 -24.18 -26.35
N GLN A 41 -28.43 -25.16 -25.48
CA GLN A 41 -28.21 -25.08 -24.03
C GLN A 41 -26.90 -25.72 -23.55
N ASP A 42 -26.27 -26.60 -24.32
CA ASP A 42 -24.99 -27.21 -23.95
C ASP A 42 -23.81 -26.23 -24.09
N ASP A 43 -23.86 -25.28 -25.04
CA ASP A 43 -22.79 -24.29 -25.21
C ASP A 43 -22.75 -23.26 -24.07
N LEU A 44 -23.92 -22.86 -23.54
CA LEU A 44 -24.01 -21.91 -22.41
C LEU A 44 -23.66 -22.56 -21.06
N ALA A 45 -23.93 -23.86 -20.90
CA ALA A 45 -23.54 -24.62 -19.71
C ALA A 45 -22.03 -24.93 -19.71
N GLN A 46 -21.44 -25.18 -20.88
CA GLN A 46 -19.99 -25.36 -21.03
C GLN A 46 -19.22 -24.05 -20.83
N GLU A 47 -19.72 -22.90 -21.30
CA GLU A 47 -19.10 -21.59 -21.02
C GLU A 47 -19.19 -21.19 -19.54
N GLN A 48 -20.30 -21.50 -18.85
CA GLN A 48 -20.43 -21.25 -17.40
C GLN A 48 -19.59 -22.21 -16.54
N GLN A 49 -19.42 -23.47 -16.95
CA GLN A 49 -18.53 -24.41 -16.27
C GLN A 49 -17.06 -24.13 -16.55
N GLN A 50 -16.67 -23.74 -17.78
CA GLN A 50 -15.31 -23.31 -18.09
C GLN A 50 -14.96 -22.03 -17.32
N SER A 51 -15.82 -21.01 -17.30
CA SER A 51 -15.55 -19.77 -16.54
C SER A 51 -15.49 -19.97 -15.03
N GLN A 52 -16.28 -20.89 -14.46
CA GLN A 52 -16.15 -21.26 -13.04
C GLN A 52 -14.91 -22.10 -12.75
N GLN A 53 -14.52 -23.01 -13.65
CA GLN A 53 -13.29 -23.79 -13.50
C GLN A 53 -12.03 -22.93 -13.68
N THR A 54 -11.99 -22.03 -14.66
CA THR A 54 -10.88 -21.09 -14.85
C THR A 54 -10.78 -20.14 -13.67
N ASN A 55 -11.89 -19.56 -13.21
CA ASN A 55 -11.87 -18.70 -12.02
C ASN A 55 -11.42 -19.47 -10.77
N SER A 56 -11.86 -20.71 -10.56
CA SER A 56 -11.40 -21.52 -9.41
C SER A 56 -9.91 -21.90 -9.49
N SER A 57 -9.40 -22.15 -10.70
CA SER A 57 -7.99 -22.46 -10.95
C SER A 57 -7.11 -21.22 -10.81
N GLU A 58 -7.58 -20.07 -11.29
CA GLU A 58 -6.91 -18.77 -11.16
C GLU A 58 -6.89 -18.31 -9.71
N LEU A 59 -8.02 -18.43 -8.97
CA LEU A 59 -8.09 -18.17 -7.53
C LEU A 59 -7.05 -18.98 -6.75
N GLY A 60 -6.99 -20.30 -7.00
CA GLY A 60 -6.00 -21.16 -6.36
C GLY A 60 -4.55 -20.90 -6.81
N SER A 61 -4.34 -20.31 -7.98
CA SER A 61 -3.01 -19.92 -8.50
C SER A 61 -2.51 -18.64 -7.84
N VAL A 62 -3.36 -17.63 -7.64
CA VAL A 62 -2.98 -16.38 -6.96
C VAL A 62 -2.74 -16.61 -5.48
N GLU A 63 -3.62 -17.36 -4.82
CA GLU A 63 -3.43 -17.75 -3.42
C GLU A 63 -2.11 -18.51 -3.26
N LYS A 64 -1.83 -19.48 -4.13
CA LYS A 64 -0.53 -20.16 -4.17
C LYS A 64 0.63 -19.22 -4.47
N ALA A 65 0.48 -18.22 -5.32
CA ALA A 65 1.55 -17.26 -5.61
C ALA A 65 1.89 -16.40 -4.39
N VAL A 66 0.85 -15.89 -3.72
CA VAL A 66 0.96 -15.08 -2.51
C VAL A 66 1.48 -15.93 -1.36
N GLU A 67 0.96 -17.15 -1.19
CA GLU A 67 1.45 -18.12 -0.23
C GLU A 67 2.88 -18.55 -0.54
N GLN A 68 3.24 -18.82 -1.79
CA GLN A 68 4.60 -19.19 -2.18
C GLN A 68 5.56 -18.04 -1.94
N PHE A 69 5.16 -16.80 -2.18
CA PHE A 69 5.96 -15.63 -1.83
C PHE A 69 6.10 -15.48 -0.30
N GLN A 70 5.01 -15.66 0.44
CA GLN A 70 5.02 -15.62 1.92
C GLN A 70 5.81 -16.80 2.53
N LEU A 71 5.71 -17.99 1.96
CA LEU A 71 6.39 -19.22 2.35
C LEU A 71 7.86 -19.17 1.96
N ALA A 72 8.24 -18.65 0.79
CA ALA A 72 9.63 -18.39 0.44
C ALA A 72 10.26 -17.41 1.44
N ASN A 73 9.51 -16.40 1.88
CA ASN A 73 9.93 -15.47 2.92
C ASN A 73 9.99 -16.11 4.33
N ALA A 74 9.09 -17.04 4.65
CA ALA A 74 9.04 -17.72 5.95
C ALA A 74 10.05 -18.88 6.07
N SER A 75 10.34 -19.57 4.96
CA SER A 75 11.24 -20.74 4.89
C SER A 75 12.70 -20.35 5.09
N LEU A 76 13.04 -19.06 4.89
CA LEU A 76 14.33 -18.49 5.28
C LEU A 76 14.72 -18.80 6.74
N PHE A 77 13.78 -19.19 7.62
CA PHE A 77 14.00 -19.43 9.05
C PHE A 77 13.68 -20.84 9.58
N GLN A 78 13.35 -21.83 8.74
CA GLN A 78 13.25 -23.22 9.23
C GLN A 78 14.59 -23.94 9.17
N GLU A 79 15.53 -23.53 10.04
CA GLU A 79 16.59 -24.42 10.58
C GLU A 79 17.06 -23.88 11.94
N GLU A 80 16.86 -24.71 12.98
CA GLU A 80 17.27 -24.65 14.40
C GLU A 80 16.79 -23.49 15.32
N HIS A 81 15.59 -23.64 15.89
CA HIS A 81 15.34 -23.18 17.27
C HIS A 81 15.63 -24.34 18.25
N PRO A 82 16.49 -24.19 19.27
CA PRO A 82 16.52 -25.14 20.37
C PRO A 82 15.18 -25.11 21.12
N PRO A 83 14.73 -26.23 21.71
CA PRO A 83 13.42 -26.30 22.37
C PRO A 83 13.32 -25.26 23.50
N PRO A 84 12.13 -24.68 23.72
CA PRO A 84 11.95 -23.66 24.75
C PRO A 84 12.31 -24.24 26.13
N PRO A 85 12.93 -23.45 27.02
CA PRO A 85 13.26 -23.92 28.36
C PRO A 85 11.99 -24.34 29.12
N PRO A 86 12.05 -25.39 29.96
CA PRO A 86 10.89 -25.84 30.71
C PRO A 86 10.40 -24.71 31.65
N PRO A 87 9.07 -24.61 31.87
CA PRO A 87 8.50 -23.56 32.70
C PRO A 87 9.04 -23.65 34.14
N PRO A 88 9.21 -22.52 34.84
CA PRO A 88 9.67 -22.51 36.22
C PRO A 88 8.69 -23.24 37.14
N PRO A 89 9.19 -23.93 38.19
CA PRO A 89 8.32 -24.63 39.13
C PRO A 89 7.41 -23.63 39.87
N PRO A 90 6.19 -24.04 40.24
CA PRO A 90 5.24 -23.18 40.93
C PRO A 90 5.79 -22.72 42.28
N PRO A 91 5.48 -21.49 42.73
CA PRO A 91 5.95 -20.99 44.01
C PRO A 91 5.37 -21.81 45.16
N PRO A 92 6.14 -22.06 46.24
CA PRO A 92 5.63 -22.75 47.41
C PRO A 92 4.58 -21.89 48.15
N PRO A 93 3.64 -22.53 48.85
CA PRO A 93 2.55 -21.83 49.54
C PRO A 93 3.11 -20.95 50.67
N THR A 94 2.63 -19.71 50.72
CA THR A 94 2.90 -18.75 51.80
C THR A 94 2.02 -19.08 53.01
N GLU A 95 2.63 -19.56 54.09
CA GLU A 95 2.02 -19.58 55.43
C GLU A 95 2.44 -18.32 56.21
N ASP A 96 1.48 -17.77 56.95
CA ASP A 96 1.57 -16.55 57.78
C ASP A 96 2.62 -16.63 58.90
N PRO A 97 3.14 -15.47 59.37
CA PRO A 97 4.26 -15.40 60.31
C PRO A 97 3.77 -15.33 61.76
N ASP A 98 4.15 -16.29 62.59
CA ASP A 98 4.14 -16.07 64.04
C ASP A 98 5.17 -16.92 64.81
N GLN A 99 6.07 -16.19 65.48
CA GLN A 99 6.79 -16.54 66.71
C GLN A 99 8.17 -17.27 66.69
N PRO A 100 9.03 -16.98 67.71
CA PRO A 100 10.46 -16.78 67.50
C PRO A 100 11.40 -17.68 68.34
N LEU A 101 12.69 -17.63 67.99
CA LEU A 101 13.90 -17.83 68.83
C LEU A 101 14.13 -19.20 69.52
N GLN A 102 15.26 -19.89 69.21
CA GLN A 102 16.41 -20.08 70.13
C GLN A 102 17.46 -21.12 69.66
N PHE A 103 18.72 -20.64 69.58
CA PHE A 103 20.02 -21.21 70.01
C PHE A 103 20.30 -22.73 69.97
N ALA A 104 21.45 -23.10 69.37
CA ALA A 104 22.53 -23.91 69.96
C ALA A 104 23.59 -24.29 68.88
N THR A 105 24.80 -23.72 68.82
CA THR A 105 26.08 -24.03 69.51
C THR A 105 27.13 -24.68 68.56
N GLU A 106 28.26 -23.99 68.41
CA GLU A 106 29.60 -24.37 67.86
C GLU A 106 30.29 -25.55 68.63
N PRO A 107 31.56 -26.03 68.37
CA PRO A 107 32.71 -25.41 67.63
C PRO A 107 33.68 -26.32 66.80
N GLN A 108 34.47 -25.66 65.92
CA GLN A 108 35.94 -25.65 65.61
C GLN A 108 36.87 -26.88 65.87
N PRO A 109 38.07 -27.02 65.19
CA PRO A 109 39.17 -26.03 65.09
C PRO A 109 39.77 -25.90 63.66
N GLU A 110 40.69 -25.00 63.30
CA GLU A 110 41.74 -24.29 64.04
C GLU A 110 42.23 -23.13 63.17
N ALA A 111 42.52 -21.98 63.79
CA ALA A 111 43.31 -20.89 63.22
C ALA A 111 44.60 -20.72 64.04
N PHE A 112 45.66 -20.24 63.42
CA PHE A 112 46.80 -19.57 64.04
C PHE A 112 47.03 -18.32 63.18
N MET A 113 47.24 -17.09 63.66
CA MET A 113 47.55 -16.52 64.99
C MET A 113 47.27 -14.99 64.88
N GLU A 114 46.67 -14.36 65.92
CA GLU A 114 47.23 -13.26 66.77
C GLU A 114 47.57 -11.94 66.05
N ASP A 115 47.35 -10.71 66.54
CA ASP A 115 46.90 -10.09 67.80
C ASP A 115 46.65 -8.60 67.42
N GLY A 116 45.63 -7.88 67.93
CA GLY A 116 45.88 -6.84 68.94
C GLY A 116 45.81 -5.37 68.43
N MET A 117 44.63 -4.75 68.61
CA MET A 117 44.33 -3.37 69.05
C MET A 117 44.99 -2.09 68.45
N GLU A 118 44.11 -1.10 68.24
CA GLU A 118 44.25 0.37 68.42
C GLU A 118 44.53 1.32 67.21
N LEU A 119 43.55 2.23 67.03
CA LEU A 119 43.59 3.65 66.59
C LEU A 119 43.49 4.02 65.08
N GLU A 120 42.42 4.77 64.77
CA GLU A 120 42.30 5.76 63.67
C GLU A 120 43.49 6.74 63.72
N GLU A 121 44.11 7.31 62.68
CA GLU A 121 43.92 7.62 61.25
C GLU A 121 45.36 8.01 60.73
N PRO A 122 45.67 8.47 59.48
CA PRO A 122 45.03 8.41 58.15
C PRO A 122 45.99 8.07 56.96
N ALA A 123 45.41 7.95 55.76
CA ALA A 123 45.94 8.31 54.42
C ALA A 123 47.31 7.77 53.90
N ARG A 124 47.25 6.82 52.95
CA ARG A 124 47.68 6.90 51.52
C ARG A 124 48.15 5.55 50.95
N GLU A 125 47.80 5.37 49.67
CA GLU A 125 48.47 4.54 48.64
C GLU A 125 48.15 3.04 48.52
N SER A 126 47.25 2.79 47.55
CA SER A 126 47.37 1.87 46.41
C SER A 126 47.55 0.36 46.63
N SER A 127 46.62 -0.44 46.09
CA SER A 127 46.91 -1.54 45.16
C SER A 127 45.61 -2.01 44.47
N GLN A 128 45.45 -1.51 43.24
CA GLN A 128 44.91 -2.17 42.03
C GLN A 128 43.74 -3.15 42.18
N GLU A 129 42.52 -2.67 41.88
CA GLU A 129 41.52 -3.49 41.20
C GLU A 129 41.62 -3.29 39.67
N ILE A 130 41.51 -4.41 38.98
CA ILE A 130 41.56 -4.56 37.52
C ILE A 130 40.40 -3.76 36.90
N PRO A 131 40.64 -2.89 35.89
CA PRO A 131 39.56 -2.13 35.30
C PRO A 131 38.69 -3.05 34.42
N VAL A 132 37.41 -3.14 34.80
CA VAL A 132 36.31 -3.51 33.91
C VAL A 132 36.41 -2.61 32.66
N PRO A 133 36.23 -3.13 31.43
CA PRO A 133 36.26 -2.30 30.23
C PRO A 133 35.16 -1.24 30.33
N THR A 134 35.57 0.02 30.49
CA THR A 134 34.67 1.17 30.42
C THR A 134 34.03 1.23 29.05
N GLU A 135 32.71 1.13 29.02
CA GLU A 135 31.88 1.37 27.84
C GLU A 135 32.20 2.76 27.25
N PRO A 136 32.39 2.88 25.93
CA PRO A 136 32.51 4.19 25.32
C PRO A 136 31.16 4.90 25.39
N THR A 137 31.05 5.91 26.24
CA THR A 137 29.90 6.82 26.27
C THR A 137 29.65 7.37 24.87
N PRO A 138 28.40 7.38 24.37
CA PRO A 138 28.09 7.94 23.07
C PRO A 138 28.59 9.40 23.03
N SER A 139 29.24 9.77 21.93
CA SER A 139 29.69 11.14 21.73
C SER A 139 28.46 12.08 21.80
N SER A 140 28.61 13.26 22.41
CA SER A 140 27.54 14.28 22.46
C SER A 140 27.00 14.64 21.06
N GLU A 141 27.75 14.35 20.01
CA GLU A 141 27.36 14.56 18.62
C GLU A 141 26.41 13.47 18.09
N PHE A 142 26.62 12.19 18.42
CA PHE A 142 25.69 11.11 18.06
C PHE A 142 24.29 11.38 18.61
N GLU A 143 24.18 11.74 19.89
CA GLU A 143 22.89 12.01 20.53
C GLU A 143 22.15 13.16 19.86
N LYS A 144 22.87 14.23 19.44
CA LYS A 144 22.28 15.35 18.71
C LYS A 144 21.75 14.93 17.35
N LEU A 145 22.55 14.20 16.57
CA LEU A 145 22.15 13.76 15.24
C LEU A 145 21.02 12.73 15.29
N PHE A 146 21.07 11.81 16.26
CA PHE A 146 20.02 10.81 16.48
C PHE A 146 18.71 11.47 16.91
N LYS A 147 18.76 12.49 17.77
CA LYS A 147 17.58 13.25 18.18
C LYS A 147 16.90 13.98 17.02
N ILE A 148 17.68 14.53 16.07
CA ILE A 148 17.10 15.11 14.84
C ILE A 148 16.29 14.06 14.07
N CYS A 149 16.77 12.82 14.03
CA CYS A 149 16.07 11.71 13.37
C CYS A 149 14.82 11.26 14.16
N GLU A 150 14.85 11.29 15.49
CA GLU A 150 13.66 11.02 16.33
C GLU A 150 12.58 12.11 16.17
N ASP A 151 13.01 13.38 16.13
CA ASP A 151 12.10 14.52 15.96
C ASP A 151 11.55 14.60 14.52
N SER A 152 12.32 14.13 13.53
CA SER A 152 11.93 14.10 12.11
C SER A 152 12.22 12.75 11.44
N PRO A 153 11.44 11.69 11.75
CA PRO A 153 11.70 10.34 11.23
C PRO A 153 11.60 10.20 9.71
N GLU A 154 10.95 11.15 9.04
CA GLU A 154 10.77 11.17 7.59
C GLU A 154 11.92 11.87 6.85
N ASP A 155 12.82 12.56 7.57
CA ASP A 155 13.98 13.18 6.96
C ASP A 155 15.04 12.12 6.66
N PHE A 156 15.01 11.62 5.44
CA PHE A 156 15.97 10.65 4.96
C PHE A 156 17.42 11.16 5.04
N ASN A 157 17.68 12.46 4.81
CA ASN A 157 19.05 12.98 4.83
C ASN A 157 19.62 13.00 6.26
N ALA A 158 18.78 13.31 7.26
CA ALA A 158 19.18 13.22 8.66
C ALA A 158 19.64 11.80 9.02
N TRP A 159 18.87 10.78 8.59
CA TRP A 159 19.27 9.38 8.76
C TRP A 159 20.58 9.06 8.05
N VAL A 160 20.77 9.50 6.80
CA VAL A 160 22.04 9.28 6.08
C VAL A 160 23.22 9.88 6.86
N SER A 161 23.06 11.09 7.41
CA SER A 161 24.11 11.73 8.23
C SER A 161 24.46 10.93 9.49
N VAL A 162 23.46 10.44 10.22
CA VAL A 162 23.70 9.57 11.41
C VAL A 162 24.39 8.28 11.01
N LEU A 163 23.90 7.60 9.98
CA LEU A 163 24.45 6.31 9.54
C LEU A 163 25.88 6.47 9.00
N GLN A 164 26.18 7.57 8.31
CA GLN A 164 27.52 7.90 7.88
C GLN A 164 28.44 8.21 9.07
N TYR A 165 27.95 8.94 10.07
CA TYR A 165 28.72 9.25 11.28
C TYR A 165 29.10 7.99 12.06
N VAL A 166 28.14 7.10 12.35
CA VAL A 166 28.42 5.85 13.10
C VAL A 166 29.31 4.88 12.31
N GLU A 167 29.24 4.91 10.97
CA GLU A 167 30.13 4.17 10.08
C GLU A 167 31.57 4.72 10.12
N GLN A 168 31.74 6.05 10.10
CA GLN A 168 33.04 6.72 10.13
C GLN A 168 33.74 6.59 11.49
N GLU A 169 33.01 6.78 12.58
CA GLU A 169 33.52 6.63 13.95
C GLU A 169 33.62 5.17 14.40
N ASN A 170 33.15 4.23 13.56
CA ASN A 170 33.14 2.79 13.82
C ASN A 170 32.46 2.42 15.16
N LEU A 171 31.32 3.05 15.46
CA LEU A 171 30.59 2.89 16.71
C LEU A 171 29.52 1.79 16.60
N LEU A 172 29.85 0.56 17.00
CA LEU A 172 28.98 -0.62 16.81
C LEU A 172 27.61 -0.51 17.49
N LEU A 173 27.54 -0.20 18.79
CA LEU A 173 26.26 -0.16 19.51
C LEU A 173 25.33 0.98 19.01
N PRO A 174 25.83 2.22 18.83
CA PRO A 174 25.06 3.28 18.16
C PRO A 174 24.63 2.91 16.73
N ALA A 175 25.47 2.20 15.97
CA ALA A 175 25.14 1.76 14.63
C ALA A 175 23.96 0.78 14.63
N ARG A 176 24.00 -0.27 15.48
CA ARG A 176 22.88 -1.23 15.62
C ARG A 176 21.56 -0.52 15.85
N LYS A 177 21.51 0.36 16.86
CA LYS A 177 20.32 1.17 17.19
C LYS A 177 19.87 2.01 15.99
N SER A 178 20.80 2.67 15.31
CA SER A 178 20.48 3.57 14.20
C SER A 178 19.96 2.83 12.97
N PHE A 179 20.60 1.72 12.60
CA PHE A 179 20.15 0.89 11.49
C PHE A 179 18.80 0.25 11.78
N ASP A 180 18.60 -0.33 12.96
CA ASP A 180 17.35 -1.00 13.30
C ASP A 180 16.16 -0.02 13.25
N VAL A 181 16.28 1.19 13.80
CA VAL A 181 15.23 2.21 13.72
C VAL A 181 15.04 2.73 12.29
N PHE A 182 16.13 2.94 11.54
CA PHE A 182 16.07 3.34 10.13
C PHE A 182 15.27 2.34 9.28
N PHE A 183 15.48 1.03 9.48
CA PHE A 183 14.79 0.00 8.71
C PHE A 183 13.31 -0.18 9.07
N LEU A 184 12.86 0.30 10.23
CA LEU A 184 11.42 0.36 10.53
C LEU A 184 10.67 1.28 9.55
N ARG A 185 11.36 2.28 8.97
CA ARG A 185 10.77 3.22 8.00
C ARG A 185 11.24 3.01 6.56
N TYR A 186 12.50 2.64 6.37
CA TYR A 186 13.11 2.47 5.04
C TYR A 186 13.63 1.05 4.81
N PRO A 187 12.79 0.00 4.98
CA PRO A 187 13.23 -1.38 4.83
C PRO A 187 13.71 -1.69 3.41
N TYR A 188 13.26 -0.93 2.40
CA TYR A 188 13.56 -1.16 0.97
C TYR A 188 14.92 -0.62 0.50
N CYS A 189 15.70 -0.02 1.39
CA CYS A 189 17.03 0.49 1.10
C CYS A 189 18.12 -0.58 1.23
N TYR A 190 18.17 -1.56 0.31
CA TYR A 190 19.10 -2.71 0.38
C TYR A 190 20.58 -2.34 0.60
N GLY A 191 21.04 -1.22 0.04
CA GLY A 191 22.43 -0.78 0.21
C GLY A 191 22.82 -0.54 1.67
N TYR A 192 21.88 -0.13 2.51
CA TYR A 192 22.12 0.06 3.94
C TYR A 192 22.10 -1.27 4.70
N TRP A 193 21.30 -2.26 4.28
CA TRP A 193 21.35 -3.60 4.85
C TRP A 193 22.73 -4.22 4.67
N LYS A 194 23.29 -4.09 3.46
CA LYS A 194 24.66 -4.52 3.17
C LYS A 194 25.71 -3.78 4.02
N LYS A 195 25.60 -2.46 4.16
CA LYS A 195 26.50 -1.68 5.04
C LYS A 195 26.46 -2.15 6.49
N TYR A 196 25.26 -2.41 7.02
CA TYR A 196 25.10 -2.88 8.39
C TYR A 196 25.74 -4.27 8.58
N ALA A 197 25.46 -5.20 7.66
CA ALA A 197 26.06 -6.53 7.71
C ALA A 197 27.59 -6.47 7.59
N ASP A 198 28.13 -5.63 6.70
CA ASP A 198 29.58 -5.42 6.54
C ASP A 198 30.21 -4.83 7.80
N MET A 199 29.52 -3.93 8.51
CA MET A 199 29.99 -3.36 9.76
C MET A 199 30.08 -4.42 10.87
N GLU A 200 29.08 -5.30 10.99
CA GLU A 200 29.13 -6.44 11.93
C GLU A 200 30.27 -7.41 11.59
N LYS A 201 30.45 -7.71 10.29
CA LYS A 201 31.55 -8.55 9.80
C LYS A 201 32.91 -7.96 10.16
N LYS A 202 33.10 -6.64 9.99
CA LYS A 202 34.35 -5.94 10.37
C LYS A 202 34.67 -6.06 11.86
N HIS A 203 33.66 -6.19 12.72
CA HIS A 203 33.83 -6.39 14.16
C HIS A 203 33.95 -7.87 14.57
N GLY A 204 33.95 -8.80 13.61
CA GLY A 204 34.07 -10.25 13.87
C GLY A 204 32.75 -10.93 14.25
N ASN A 205 31.62 -10.23 14.22
CA ASN A 205 30.32 -10.78 14.60
C ASN A 205 29.62 -11.43 13.40
N LEU A 206 30.17 -12.55 12.91
CA LEU A 206 29.67 -13.21 11.69
C LEU A 206 28.20 -13.64 11.79
N GLN A 207 27.78 -14.20 12.93
CA GLN A 207 26.38 -14.62 13.13
C GLN A 207 25.39 -13.44 13.07
N VAL A 208 25.78 -12.29 13.64
CA VAL A 208 24.94 -11.08 13.60
C VAL A 208 24.90 -10.52 12.18
N SER A 209 26.01 -10.56 11.45
CA SER A 209 26.07 -10.17 10.04
C SER A 209 25.13 -11.01 9.17
N GLU A 210 25.13 -12.33 9.39
CA GLU A 210 24.22 -13.26 8.71
C GLU A 210 22.75 -12.95 9.00
N GLU A 211 22.41 -12.72 10.28
CA GLU A 211 21.06 -12.34 10.69
C GLU A 211 20.61 -11.01 10.06
N VAL A 212 21.51 -10.03 9.96
CA VAL A 212 21.21 -8.76 9.26
C VAL A 212 20.88 -9.00 7.78
N TYR A 213 21.61 -9.87 7.09
CA TYR A 213 21.27 -10.25 5.71
C TYR A 213 19.89 -10.91 5.63
N ARG A 214 19.60 -11.86 6.52
CA ARG A 214 18.31 -12.56 6.53
C ARG A 214 17.14 -11.64 6.82
N ARG A 215 17.25 -10.72 7.79
CA ARG A 215 16.23 -9.68 8.04
C ARG A 215 16.05 -8.77 6.83
N GLY A 216 17.14 -8.38 6.16
CA GLY A 216 17.08 -7.58 4.94
C GLY A 216 16.39 -8.30 3.79
N LEU A 217 16.64 -9.60 3.62
CA LEU A 217 16.00 -10.44 2.60
C LEU A 217 14.52 -10.71 2.91
N GLN A 218 14.15 -10.81 4.19
CA GLN A 218 12.75 -10.87 4.60
C GLN A 218 12.01 -9.56 4.28
N ALA A 219 12.70 -8.42 4.45
CA ALA A 219 12.16 -7.11 4.13
C ALA A 219 12.07 -6.87 2.61
N ILE A 220 13.06 -7.32 1.83
CA ILE A 220 13.15 -7.10 0.37
C ILE A 220 13.57 -8.37 -0.38
N PRO A 221 12.69 -9.38 -0.48
CA PRO A 221 13.07 -10.67 -1.05
C PRO A 221 13.34 -10.62 -2.56
N LEU A 222 12.86 -9.60 -3.29
CA LEU A 222 13.14 -9.43 -4.71
C LEU A 222 14.45 -8.69 -5.00
N SER A 223 15.22 -8.30 -3.98
CA SER A 223 16.48 -7.59 -4.18
C SER A 223 17.59 -8.55 -4.64
N VAL A 224 17.77 -8.66 -5.95
CA VAL A 224 18.84 -9.47 -6.57
C VAL A 224 20.22 -9.11 -6.01
N ASP A 225 20.52 -7.81 -5.85
CA ASP A 225 21.81 -7.35 -5.32
C ASP A 225 22.02 -7.78 -3.86
N LEU A 226 20.97 -7.77 -3.03
CA LEU A 226 21.08 -8.19 -1.64
C LEU A 226 21.32 -9.69 -1.53
N TRP A 227 20.63 -10.50 -2.34
CA TRP A 227 20.89 -11.93 -2.45
C TRP A 227 22.32 -12.22 -2.87
N LEU A 228 22.84 -11.53 -3.89
CA LEU A 228 24.23 -11.71 -4.32
C LEU A 228 25.24 -11.37 -3.22
N HIS A 229 24.97 -10.34 -2.41
CA HIS A 229 25.81 -10.02 -1.26
C HIS A 229 25.74 -11.09 -0.16
N TYR A 230 24.55 -11.58 0.17
CA TYR A 230 24.37 -12.68 1.12
C TYR A 230 25.05 -13.97 0.64
N LEU A 231 24.86 -14.36 -0.62
CA LEU A 231 25.48 -15.52 -1.23
C LEU A 231 27.01 -15.41 -1.24
N THR A 232 27.55 -14.21 -1.46
CA THR A 232 29.00 -13.96 -1.35
C THR A 232 29.47 -14.10 0.10
N PHE A 233 28.70 -13.56 1.05
CA PHE A 233 29.00 -13.66 2.48
C PHE A 233 29.04 -15.12 2.94
N ILE A 234 28.03 -15.95 2.65
CA ILE A 234 28.04 -17.35 3.07
C ILE A 234 29.19 -18.12 2.44
N LYS A 235 29.54 -17.87 1.17
CA LYS A 235 30.68 -18.52 0.50
C LYS A 235 32.02 -18.17 1.14
N GLU A 236 32.21 -16.92 1.55
CA GLU A 236 33.45 -16.45 2.17
C GLU A 236 33.62 -16.88 3.63
N ASN A 237 32.51 -17.13 4.35
CA ASN A 237 32.51 -17.32 5.80
C ASN A 237 32.03 -18.72 6.24
N SER A 238 31.76 -19.64 5.32
CA SER A 238 31.48 -21.05 5.63
C SER A 238 32.77 -21.88 5.74
N ASP A 239 32.75 -22.94 6.54
CA ASP A 239 33.89 -23.86 6.67
C ASP A 239 33.97 -24.78 5.45
N PRO A 240 35.06 -24.73 4.64
CA PRO A 240 35.21 -25.62 3.48
C PRO A 240 35.37 -27.10 3.84
N ASN A 241 35.70 -27.41 5.11
CA ASN A 241 35.86 -28.79 5.57
C ASN A 241 34.56 -29.42 6.04
N ASP A 242 33.51 -28.63 6.24
CA ASP A 242 32.19 -29.11 6.63
C ASP A 242 31.46 -29.70 5.41
N PRO A 243 31.10 -31.00 5.42
CA PRO A 243 30.36 -31.63 4.32
C PRO A 243 28.99 -30.99 4.05
N GLU A 244 28.39 -30.30 5.01
CA GLU A 244 27.07 -29.66 4.87
C GLU A 244 27.15 -28.29 4.18
N THR A 245 28.34 -27.65 4.14
CA THR A 245 28.54 -26.32 3.55
C THR A 245 28.06 -26.26 2.09
N GLU A 246 28.38 -27.27 1.28
CA GLU A 246 27.96 -27.33 -0.12
C GLU A 246 26.42 -27.38 -0.24
N GLY A 247 25.77 -28.17 0.63
CA GLY A 247 24.32 -28.28 0.70
C GLY A 247 23.65 -26.96 1.10
N ARG A 248 24.19 -26.29 2.13
CA ARG A 248 23.68 -25.01 2.63
C ARG A 248 23.79 -23.89 1.60
N ILE A 249 24.92 -23.81 0.88
CA ILE A 249 25.12 -22.81 -0.19
C ILE A 249 24.15 -23.07 -1.34
N ARG A 250 23.98 -24.34 -1.76
CA ARG A 250 23.00 -24.71 -2.80
C ARG A 250 21.58 -24.32 -2.40
N ALA A 251 21.18 -24.68 -1.18
CA ALA A 251 19.87 -24.32 -0.65
C ALA A 251 19.68 -22.80 -0.67
N SER A 252 20.71 -22.03 -0.28
CA SER A 252 20.64 -20.56 -0.33
C SER A 252 20.46 -20.02 -1.76
N TYR A 253 21.13 -20.61 -2.76
CA TYR A 253 20.90 -20.27 -4.16
C TYR A 253 19.48 -20.62 -4.62
N GLU A 254 18.96 -21.80 -4.26
CA GLU A 254 17.58 -22.19 -4.55
C GLU A 254 16.56 -21.20 -3.98
N HIS A 255 16.73 -20.79 -2.71
CA HIS A 255 15.88 -19.77 -2.10
C HIS A 255 15.98 -18.43 -2.85
N ALA A 256 17.19 -18.03 -3.24
CA ALA A 256 17.39 -16.78 -3.97
C ALA A 256 16.66 -16.77 -5.32
N VAL A 257 16.75 -17.85 -6.10
CA VAL A 257 16.08 -17.93 -7.41
C VAL A 257 14.56 -18.12 -7.28
N LEU A 258 14.07 -18.74 -6.20
CA LEU A 258 12.65 -18.81 -5.91
C LEU A 258 12.08 -17.43 -5.55
N ALA A 259 12.83 -16.62 -4.81
CA ALA A 259 12.38 -15.29 -4.36
C ALA A 259 12.53 -14.20 -5.43
N ALA A 260 13.66 -14.18 -6.16
CA ALA A 260 14.04 -13.08 -7.06
C ALA A 260 14.42 -13.53 -8.47
N GLY A 261 14.39 -14.83 -8.78
CA GLY A 261 14.81 -15.37 -10.08
C GLY A 261 13.87 -15.05 -11.24
N THR A 262 12.64 -14.61 -10.96
CA THR A 262 11.66 -14.15 -11.95
C THR A 262 11.77 -12.65 -12.26
N ASP A 263 12.64 -11.90 -11.58
CA ASP A 263 12.94 -10.52 -11.96
C ASP A 263 13.61 -10.50 -13.34
N PHE A 264 13.17 -9.59 -14.21
CA PHE A 264 13.72 -9.42 -15.55
C PHE A 264 15.22 -9.13 -15.57
N ARG A 265 15.77 -8.55 -14.49
CA ARG A 265 17.20 -8.23 -14.30
C ARG A 265 17.90 -9.19 -13.34
N SER A 266 17.36 -10.39 -13.15
CA SER A 266 17.94 -11.44 -12.29
C SER A 266 19.12 -12.19 -12.95
N ASP A 267 19.56 -11.81 -14.14
CA ASP A 267 20.60 -12.53 -14.90
C ASP A 267 21.84 -12.83 -14.07
N ARG A 268 22.35 -11.85 -13.32
CA ARG A 268 23.55 -12.00 -12.47
C ARG A 268 23.39 -13.06 -11.38
N LEU A 269 22.17 -13.27 -10.88
CA LEU A 269 21.87 -14.30 -9.88
C LEU A 269 21.99 -15.69 -10.50
N TRP A 270 21.34 -15.90 -11.66
CA TRP A 270 21.41 -17.15 -12.41
C TRP A 270 22.84 -17.47 -12.84
N GLU A 271 23.58 -16.49 -13.37
CA GLU A 271 24.98 -16.65 -13.73
C GLU A 271 25.85 -17.03 -12.54
N SER A 272 25.64 -16.38 -11.38
CA SER A 272 26.38 -16.73 -10.17
C SER A 272 26.07 -18.15 -9.69
N TYR A 273 24.84 -18.62 -9.85
CA TYR A 273 24.45 -19.97 -9.46
C TYR A 273 25.06 -21.02 -10.40
N ILE A 274 24.97 -20.78 -11.71
CA ILE A 274 25.59 -21.64 -12.73
C ILE A 274 27.10 -21.72 -12.55
N SER A 275 27.76 -20.59 -12.31
CA SER A 275 29.20 -20.55 -12.04
C SER A 275 29.56 -21.39 -10.82
N TRP A 276 28.78 -21.29 -9.75
CA TRP A 276 29.05 -22.05 -8.53
C TRP A 276 28.88 -23.57 -8.73
N GLU A 277 27.81 -24.03 -9.40
CA GLU A 277 27.64 -25.45 -9.73
C GLU A 277 28.69 -25.98 -10.72
N THR A 278 29.19 -25.10 -11.59
CA THR A 278 30.33 -25.41 -12.48
C THR A 278 31.59 -25.69 -11.66
N ASP A 279 31.87 -24.88 -10.64
CA ASP A 279 32.99 -25.09 -9.72
C ASP A 279 32.83 -26.39 -8.92
N GLN A 280 31.60 -26.78 -8.59
CA GLN A 280 31.28 -28.08 -7.95
C GLN A 280 31.29 -29.27 -8.93
N GLN A 281 31.49 -29.04 -10.23
CA GLN A 281 31.46 -30.06 -11.30
C GLN A 281 30.15 -30.86 -11.38
N LYS A 282 29.02 -30.31 -10.91
CA LYS A 282 27.72 -30.98 -10.97
C LYS A 282 26.96 -30.62 -12.23
N LEU A 283 27.37 -31.24 -13.34
CA LEU A 283 26.87 -30.92 -14.68
C LEU A 283 25.34 -31.09 -14.84
N ALA A 284 24.74 -32.10 -14.21
CA ALA A 284 23.29 -32.30 -14.21
C ALA A 284 22.54 -31.15 -13.53
N ASN A 285 23.06 -30.62 -12.42
CA ASN A 285 22.46 -29.46 -11.76
C ASN A 285 22.50 -28.23 -12.66
N ILE A 286 23.63 -28.00 -13.36
CA ILE A 286 23.77 -26.89 -14.30
C ILE A 286 22.69 -26.96 -15.39
N THR A 287 22.41 -28.15 -15.91
CA THR A 287 21.35 -28.35 -16.92
C THR A 287 19.98 -28.08 -16.35
N THR A 288 19.68 -28.54 -15.13
CA THR A 288 18.39 -28.23 -14.47
C THR A 288 18.21 -26.72 -14.22
N ILE A 289 19.29 -25.99 -13.95
CA ILE A 289 19.26 -24.53 -13.81
C ILE A 289 18.99 -23.87 -15.17
N TYR A 290 19.64 -24.34 -16.25
CA TYR A 290 19.36 -23.85 -17.60
C TYR A 290 17.92 -24.11 -18.04
N ASP A 291 17.39 -25.30 -17.78
CA ASP A 291 16.00 -25.65 -18.12
C ASP A 291 14.99 -24.70 -17.44
N ARG A 292 15.31 -24.18 -16.24
CA ARG A 292 14.51 -23.17 -15.55
C ARG A 292 14.67 -21.77 -16.15
N VAL A 293 15.90 -21.26 -16.26
CA VAL A 293 16.14 -19.87 -16.68
C VAL A 293 15.76 -19.63 -18.15
N LEU A 294 15.85 -20.64 -19.01
CA LEU A 294 15.44 -20.52 -20.42
C LEU A 294 13.94 -20.32 -20.60
N GLY A 295 13.13 -20.71 -19.61
CA GLY A 295 11.69 -20.45 -19.56
C GLY A 295 11.31 -19.14 -18.87
N ILE A 296 12.26 -18.38 -18.34
CA ILE A 296 12.01 -17.14 -17.60
C ILE A 296 12.43 -15.93 -18.45
N PRO A 297 11.56 -14.93 -18.64
CA PRO A 297 11.93 -13.70 -19.35
C PRO A 297 12.98 -12.91 -18.57
N THR A 298 14.19 -12.80 -19.11
CA THR A 298 15.27 -11.97 -18.55
C THR A 298 15.88 -11.04 -19.59
N GLN A 299 16.66 -10.05 -19.15
CA GLN A 299 17.30 -9.09 -20.03
C GLN A 299 18.33 -9.74 -20.95
N LEU A 300 19.07 -10.75 -20.45
CA LEU A 300 20.14 -11.43 -21.18
C LEU A 300 19.77 -12.87 -21.58
N TYR A 301 18.48 -13.16 -21.78
CA TYR A 301 17.95 -14.48 -22.17
C TYR A 301 18.73 -15.15 -23.32
N SER A 302 19.13 -14.38 -24.34
CA SER A 302 19.93 -14.86 -25.47
C SER A 302 21.34 -15.30 -25.08
N GLN A 303 21.96 -14.65 -24.10
CA GLN A 303 23.27 -15.05 -23.59
C GLN A 303 23.18 -16.34 -22.77
N HIS A 304 22.13 -16.51 -21.95
CA HIS A 304 21.90 -17.76 -21.22
C HIS A 304 21.77 -18.94 -22.19
N PHE A 305 21.05 -18.75 -23.28
CA PHE A 305 20.89 -19.80 -24.29
C PHE A 305 22.18 -20.10 -25.06
N GLN A 306 22.99 -19.08 -25.37
CA GLN A 306 24.31 -19.33 -25.96
C GLN A 306 25.21 -20.13 -25.01
N ARG A 307 25.25 -19.78 -23.72
CA ARG A 307 26.04 -20.53 -22.73
C ARG A 307 25.50 -21.93 -22.47
N PHE A 308 24.19 -22.15 -22.58
CA PHE A 308 23.61 -23.49 -22.59
C PHE A 308 24.12 -24.32 -23.76
N LYS A 309 24.15 -23.76 -24.99
CA LYS A 309 24.72 -24.43 -26.16
C LYS A 309 26.19 -24.79 -25.92
N ASP A 310 26.97 -23.86 -25.38
CA ASP A 310 28.37 -24.09 -25.06
C ASP A 310 28.54 -25.20 -24.00
N HIS A 311 27.67 -25.25 -22.98
CA HIS A 311 27.65 -26.31 -21.97
C HIS A 311 27.33 -27.69 -22.59
N VAL A 312 26.33 -27.78 -23.45
CA VAL A 312 25.94 -29.05 -24.13
C VAL A 312 27.05 -29.52 -25.06
N GLN A 313 27.67 -28.62 -25.81
CA GLN A 313 28.75 -28.94 -26.75
C GLN A 313 30.06 -29.30 -26.04
N GLY A 314 30.33 -28.69 -24.89
CA GLY A 314 31.53 -28.95 -24.09
C GLY A 314 31.50 -30.26 -23.28
N ASN A 315 30.32 -30.84 -23.05
CA ASN A 315 30.16 -31.96 -22.10
C ASN A 315 29.54 -33.21 -22.74
N HIS A 316 29.73 -34.37 -22.12
CA HIS A 316 29.13 -35.62 -22.58
C HIS A 316 27.68 -35.74 -22.08
N PRO A 317 26.69 -36.07 -22.93
CA PRO A 317 25.26 -36.12 -22.56
C PRO A 317 24.92 -36.93 -21.31
N LYS A 318 25.61 -38.07 -21.10
CA LYS A 318 25.43 -38.93 -19.91
C LYS A 318 25.72 -38.24 -18.56
N HIS A 319 26.48 -37.14 -18.54
CA HIS A 319 26.85 -36.46 -17.29
C HIS A 319 25.94 -35.29 -16.93
N PHE A 320 25.20 -34.76 -17.90
CA PHE A 320 24.31 -33.62 -17.68
C PHE A 320 22.82 -33.99 -17.84
N LEU A 321 22.49 -35.06 -18.57
CA LEU A 321 21.12 -35.55 -18.65
C LEU A 321 20.80 -36.47 -17.47
N SER A 322 19.53 -36.50 -17.07
CA SER A 322 19.02 -37.56 -16.19
C SER A 322 19.10 -38.92 -16.89
N GLU A 323 19.19 -40.01 -16.12
CA GLU A 323 19.22 -41.36 -16.71
C GLU A 323 17.97 -41.65 -17.55
N GLU A 324 16.81 -41.17 -17.08
CA GLU A 324 15.53 -41.30 -17.77
C GLU A 324 15.52 -40.57 -19.11
N GLU A 325 15.91 -39.28 -19.11
CA GLU A 325 15.97 -38.46 -20.33
C GLU A 325 17.02 -38.99 -21.31
N PHE A 326 18.18 -39.42 -20.81
CA PHE A 326 19.24 -39.99 -21.63
C PHE A 326 18.77 -41.26 -22.36
N VAL A 327 18.11 -42.18 -21.65
CA VAL A 327 17.58 -43.41 -22.23
C VAL A 327 16.45 -43.12 -23.21
N GLN A 328 15.56 -42.17 -22.87
CA GLN A 328 14.47 -41.77 -23.76
C GLN A 328 14.99 -41.20 -25.08
N LEU A 329 15.95 -40.26 -25.03
CA LEU A 329 16.53 -39.67 -26.24
C LEU A 329 17.25 -40.71 -27.09
N ARG A 330 17.97 -41.65 -26.48
CA ARG A 330 18.62 -42.77 -27.20
C ARG A 330 17.59 -43.65 -27.91
N LEU A 331 16.47 -43.96 -27.26
CA LEU A 331 15.38 -44.74 -27.87
C LEU A 331 14.70 -43.97 -29.02
N GLU A 332 14.45 -42.67 -28.87
CA GLU A 332 13.86 -41.83 -29.91
C GLU A 332 14.77 -41.69 -31.14
N LEU A 333 16.07 -41.50 -30.93
CA LEU A 333 17.05 -41.48 -32.00
C LEU A 333 17.13 -42.83 -32.73
N SER A 334 17.08 -43.95 -31.99
CA SER A 334 17.05 -45.29 -32.59
C SER A 334 15.82 -45.52 -33.48
N LYS A 335 14.64 -45.12 -33.00
CA LYS A 335 13.38 -45.22 -33.76
C LYS A 335 13.39 -44.33 -34.98
N SER A 336 13.95 -43.13 -34.87
CA SER A 336 14.06 -42.17 -35.98
C SER A 336 15.03 -42.67 -37.05
N SER A 337 16.17 -43.26 -36.65
CA SER A 337 17.11 -43.92 -37.57
C SER A 337 16.47 -45.13 -38.26
N LEU A 338 15.70 -45.95 -37.54
CA LEU A 338 14.97 -47.08 -38.11
C LEU A 338 13.86 -46.62 -39.06
N SER A 339 13.10 -45.57 -38.73
CA SER A 339 12.06 -45.01 -39.59
C SER A 339 12.61 -44.36 -40.86
N GLY A 340 13.81 -43.78 -40.81
CA GLY A 340 14.49 -43.21 -41.98
C GLY A 340 15.03 -44.25 -42.97
N MET A 341 15.18 -45.52 -42.54
CA MET A 341 15.63 -46.63 -43.39
C MET A 341 14.48 -47.46 -44.01
N VAL A 342 13.21 -47.14 -43.71
CA VAL A 342 12.01 -47.89 -44.18
C VAL A 342 11.28 -47.14 -45.32
N GLY A 343 11.94 -46.18 -45.98
CA GLY A 343 11.41 -45.53 -47.19
C GLY A 343 11.68 -46.34 -48.46
N GLU A 344 10.59 -46.82 -49.09
CA GLU A 344 10.50 -47.35 -50.48
C GLU A 344 11.54 -48.40 -50.90
N ASP A 345 11.54 -49.57 -50.26
CA ASP A 345 11.44 -50.85 -50.98
C ASP A 345 11.39 -51.97 -49.93
N GLY A 346 10.33 -52.78 -50.02
CA GLY A 346 10.19 -53.97 -49.20
C GLY A 346 11.34 -54.93 -49.44
N GLU A 347 11.86 -55.48 -48.34
CA GLU A 347 12.93 -56.48 -48.24
C GLU A 347 14.37 -55.94 -48.19
N SER A 348 14.83 -55.66 -46.98
CA SER A 348 16.18 -56.09 -46.58
C SER A 348 16.25 -56.42 -45.08
N ASN A 349 16.67 -57.65 -44.79
CA ASN A 349 17.13 -58.09 -43.48
C ASN A 349 18.41 -57.31 -43.13
N VAL A 350 18.29 -56.20 -42.42
CA VAL A 350 19.42 -55.60 -41.72
C VAL A 350 19.52 -56.31 -40.37
N PRO A 351 20.70 -56.81 -39.95
CA PRO A 351 20.85 -57.36 -38.61
C PRO A 351 20.41 -56.28 -37.62
N GLN A 352 19.45 -56.61 -36.75
CA GLN A 352 19.20 -55.85 -35.53
C GLN A 352 20.50 -55.88 -34.74
N GLU A 353 21.36 -54.89 -34.95
CA GLU A 353 22.39 -54.56 -33.98
C GLU A 353 21.61 -53.94 -32.82
N GLU A 354 21.12 -54.80 -31.92
CA GLU A 354 20.42 -54.42 -30.71
C GLU A 354 21.30 -53.41 -29.99
N LEU A 355 20.90 -52.14 -30.06
CA LEU A 355 21.42 -51.10 -29.20
C LEU A 355 21.30 -51.64 -27.77
N PRO A 356 22.38 -51.65 -26.97
CA PRO A 356 22.33 -52.15 -25.62
C PRO A 356 21.14 -51.52 -24.88
N PRO A 357 20.24 -52.31 -24.28
CA PRO A 357 19.09 -51.81 -23.56
C PRO A 357 19.57 -51.22 -22.23
N GLY A 358 20.17 -50.03 -22.26
CA GLY A 358 20.67 -49.35 -21.06
C GLY A 358 21.70 -48.26 -21.31
N THR A 359 22.37 -47.87 -20.22
CA THR A 359 23.43 -46.85 -20.15
C THR A 359 24.79 -47.32 -20.69
N GLU A 360 24.83 -48.49 -21.35
CA GLU A 360 26.05 -49.09 -21.89
C GLU A 360 26.47 -48.37 -23.17
N ASP A 361 27.77 -48.13 -23.30
CA ASP A 361 28.33 -47.41 -24.44
C ASP A 361 28.37 -48.33 -25.68
N LEU A 362 28.08 -47.80 -26.87
CA LEU A 362 28.20 -48.57 -28.11
C LEU A 362 29.64 -49.07 -28.29
N ALA A 363 29.82 -50.29 -28.78
CA ALA A 363 31.17 -50.87 -28.93
C ALA A 363 32.04 -50.06 -29.90
N ASP A 364 31.46 -49.59 -31.00
CA ASP A 364 32.15 -48.82 -32.05
C ASP A 364 32.39 -47.36 -31.64
N PRO A 365 33.65 -46.90 -31.54
CA PRO A 365 33.98 -45.50 -31.24
C PRO A 365 33.39 -44.47 -32.22
N ALA A 366 33.26 -44.81 -33.51
CA ALA A 366 32.72 -43.88 -34.51
C ALA A 366 31.20 -43.70 -34.33
N LYS A 367 30.47 -44.81 -34.13
CA LYS A 367 29.03 -44.78 -33.83
C LYS A 367 28.73 -44.05 -32.52
N ARG A 368 29.58 -44.22 -31.49
CA ARG A 368 29.48 -43.44 -30.23
C ARG A 368 29.58 -41.95 -30.46
N MET A 369 30.59 -41.51 -31.23
CA MET A 369 30.78 -40.09 -31.50
C MET A 369 29.56 -39.49 -32.23
N THR A 370 29.03 -40.19 -33.23
CA THR A 370 27.82 -39.75 -33.94
C THR A 370 26.58 -39.74 -33.05
N GLU A 371 26.42 -40.73 -32.16
CA GLU A 371 25.32 -40.77 -31.21
C GLU A 371 25.38 -39.59 -30.24
N ILE A 372 26.56 -39.33 -29.66
CA ILE A 372 26.79 -38.20 -28.77
C ILE A 372 26.44 -36.88 -29.46
N GLU A 373 26.87 -36.70 -30.71
CA GLU A 373 26.59 -35.48 -31.46
C GLU A 373 25.11 -35.33 -31.81
N ASN A 374 24.44 -36.42 -32.20
CA ASN A 374 23.00 -36.43 -32.44
C ASN A 374 22.20 -36.12 -31.15
N MET A 375 22.62 -36.66 -30.01
CA MET A 375 22.01 -36.35 -28.71
C MET A 375 22.18 -34.88 -28.35
N ARG A 376 23.38 -34.31 -28.51
CA ARG A 376 23.62 -32.88 -28.28
C ARG A 376 22.73 -32.01 -29.16
N HIS A 377 22.62 -32.32 -30.45
CA HIS A 377 21.73 -31.61 -31.37
C HIS A 377 20.27 -31.70 -30.91
N LYS A 378 19.80 -32.90 -30.51
CA LYS A 378 18.42 -33.08 -30.07
C LYS A 378 18.11 -32.32 -28.78
N VAL A 379 19.02 -32.32 -27.82
CA VAL A 379 18.89 -31.53 -26.58
C VAL A 379 18.79 -30.03 -26.90
N ILE A 380 19.65 -29.52 -27.78
CA ILE A 380 19.60 -28.12 -28.20
C ILE A 380 18.30 -27.79 -28.93
N GLU A 381 17.83 -28.67 -29.82
CA GLU A 381 16.57 -28.51 -30.56
C GLU A 381 15.37 -28.38 -29.61
N VAL A 382 15.24 -29.29 -28.64
CA VAL A 382 14.14 -29.26 -27.66
C VAL A 382 14.13 -27.96 -26.85
N ARG A 383 15.30 -27.51 -26.37
CA ARG A 383 15.40 -26.27 -25.59
C ARG A 383 15.31 -25.01 -26.46
N GLN A 384 15.57 -25.10 -27.76
CA GLN A 384 15.38 -23.99 -28.72
C GLN A 384 13.91 -23.59 -28.81
N GLU A 385 12.97 -24.55 -28.73
CA GLU A 385 11.53 -24.23 -28.73
C GLU A 385 11.12 -23.43 -27.49
N VAL A 386 11.60 -23.84 -26.31
CA VAL A 386 11.40 -23.11 -25.04
C VAL A 386 11.98 -21.71 -25.13
N PHE A 387 13.21 -21.59 -25.66
CA PHE A 387 13.86 -20.31 -25.90
C PHE A 387 13.05 -19.41 -26.83
N ASN A 388 12.54 -19.93 -27.96
CA ASN A 388 11.75 -19.15 -28.92
C ASN A 388 10.45 -18.63 -28.28
N HIS A 389 9.80 -19.44 -27.45
CA HIS A 389 8.63 -19.00 -26.70
C HIS A 389 8.99 -17.88 -25.72
N ASN A 390 10.07 -18.06 -24.94
CA ASN A 390 10.54 -17.06 -24.00
C ASN A 390 10.97 -15.75 -24.69
N GLU A 391 11.63 -15.83 -25.85
CA GLU A 391 12.00 -14.67 -26.67
C GLU A 391 10.76 -13.84 -27.06
N HIS A 392 9.66 -14.50 -27.42
CA HIS A 392 8.40 -13.83 -27.70
C HIS A 392 7.82 -13.14 -26.45
N GLU A 393 7.86 -13.81 -25.29
CA GLU A 393 7.42 -13.24 -24.02
C GLU A 393 8.29 -12.05 -23.56
N VAL A 394 9.60 -12.10 -23.79
CA VAL A 394 10.53 -10.99 -23.56
C VAL A 394 10.20 -9.82 -24.48
N SER A 395 9.98 -10.08 -25.78
CA SER A 395 9.68 -9.04 -26.76
C SER A 395 8.43 -8.23 -26.40
N LYS A 396 7.37 -8.89 -25.89
CA LYS A 396 6.14 -8.24 -25.40
C LYS A 396 6.41 -7.22 -24.29
N ARG A 397 7.46 -7.43 -23.49
CA ARG A 397 7.72 -6.70 -22.24
C ARG A 397 8.92 -5.77 -22.31
N TRP A 398 9.72 -5.90 -23.36
CA TRP A 398 10.97 -5.20 -23.52
C TRP A 398 10.84 -3.68 -23.35
N SER A 399 9.85 -3.06 -24.02
CA SER A 399 9.63 -1.62 -23.95
C SER A 399 9.30 -1.14 -22.53
N PHE A 400 8.53 -1.92 -21.78
CA PHE A 400 8.18 -1.60 -20.39
C PHE A 400 9.40 -1.72 -19.48
N GLU A 401 10.17 -2.81 -19.59
CA GLU A 401 11.36 -3.06 -18.77
C GLU A 401 12.50 -2.07 -19.07
N GLU A 402 12.63 -1.63 -20.32
CA GLU A 402 13.55 -0.56 -20.74
C GLU A 402 13.10 0.81 -20.20
N GLY A 403 11.80 1.06 -20.13
CA GLY A 403 11.22 2.27 -19.54
C GLY A 403 11.51 2.45 -18.04
N ILE A 404 11.83 1.37 -17.33
CA ILE A 404 12.17 1.40 -15.90
C ILE A 404 13.64 1.83 -15.71
N LYS A 405 13.85 3.12 -15.45
CA LYS A 405 15.20 3.66 -15.20
C LYS A 405 15.70 3.37 -13.78
N ARG A 406 14.81 3.33 -12.80
CA ARG A 406 15.15 3.12 -11.38
C ARG A 406 14.33 1.96 -10.79
N PRO A 407 14.86 0.72 -10.81
CA PRO A 407 14.16 -0.45 -10.28
C PRO A 407 14.26 -0.61 -8.75
N TYR A 408 15.08 0.20 -8.09
CA TYR A 408 15.29 0.17 -6.64
C TYR A 408 14.61 1.35 -5.94
N PHE A 409 14.37 1.21 -4.63
CA PHE A 409 13.77 2.26 -3.83
C PHE A 409 14.71 3.46 -3.64
N HIS A 410 14.16 4.66 -3.78
CA HIS A 410 14.84 5.91 -3.40
C HIS A 410 13.80 6.99 -3.07
N VAL A 411 14.09 7.84 -2.08
CA VAL A 411 13.14 8.86 -1.56
C VAL A 411 12.82 9.98 -2.57
N LYS A 412 13.80 10.40 -3.38
CA LYS A 412 13.56 11.29 -4.55
C LYS A 412 12.41 10.78 -5.41
N ALA A 413 11.45 11.65 -5.70
CA ALA A 413 10.32 11.34 -6.56
C ALA A 413 10.77 10.82 -7.94
N LEU A 414 10.07 9.80 -8.43
CA LEU A 414 10.09 9.35 -9.81
C LEU A 414 9.41 10.37 -10.73
N GLU A 415 9.87 10.40 -11.97
CA GLU A 415 9.26 11.16 -13.05
C GLU A 415 7.88 10.58 -13.41
N ARG A 416 6.94 11.45 -13.84
CA ARG A 416 5.60 11.02 -14.26
C ARG A 416 5.63 9.96 -15.36
N THR A 417 6.60 10.05 -16.28
CA THR A 417 6.80 9.06 -17.36
C THR A 417 7.08 7.66 -16.83
N GLN A 418 7.91 7.53 -15.79
CA GLN A 418 8.19 6.24 -15.16
C GLN A 418 6.98 5.72 -14.39
N LEU A 419 6.22 6.59 -13.71
CA LEU A 419 4.98 6.19 -13.04
C LEU A 419 3.93 5.69 -14.04
N ASN A 420 3.79 6.35 -15.19
CA ASN A 420 2.89 5.90 -16.24
C ASN A 420 3.34 4.57 -16.84
N ASN A 421 4.65 4.39 -17.10
CA ASN A 421 5.20 3.11 -17.56
C ASN A 421 4.88 1.96 -16.59
N TRP A 422 5.03 2.16 -15.28
CA TRP A 422 4.65 1.16 -14.29
C TRP A 422 3.14 0.85 -14.31
N LYS A 423 2.29 1.87 -14.46
CA LYS A 423 0.83 1.67 -14.54
C LYS A 423 0.45 0.84 -15.75
N GLU A 424 0.95 1.24 -16.92
CA GLU A 424 0.69 0.57 -18.20
C GLU A 424 1.24 -0.87 -18.21
N TYR A 425 2.42 -1.09 -17.63
CA TYR A 425 2.98 -2.43 -17.52
C TYR A 425 2.17 -3.33 -16.58
N LEU A 426 1.72 -2.79 -15.44
CA LEU A 426 0.82 -3.51 -14.53
C LEU A 426 -0.51 -3.84 -15.20
N ASP A 427 -1.12 -2.89 -15.93
CA ASP A 427 -2.35 -3.14 -16.68
C ASP A 427 -2.16 -4.24 -17.74
N PHE A 428 -1.05 -4.19 -18.47
CA PHE A 428 -0.70 -5.22 -19.45
C PHE A 428 -0.59 -6.62 -18.83
N GLU A 429 0.12 -6.78 -17.70
CA GLU A 429 0.24 -8.10 -17.05
C GLU A 429 -1.09 -8.54 -16.39
N ILE A 430 -1.90 -7.62 -15.87
CA ILE A 430 -3.23 -7.97 -15.33
C ILE A 430 -4.12 -8.56 -16.43
N GLU A 431 -4.02 -8.04 -17.66
CA GLU A 431 -4.84 -8.49 -18.79
C GLU A 431 -4.31 -9.75 -19.47
N ASN A 432 -2.99 -9.96 -19.50
CA ASN A 432 -2.35 -11.00 -20.36
C ASN A 432 -1.46 -11.99 -19.60
N GLY A 433 -1.06 -11.68 -18.37
CA GLY A 433 -0.09 -12.44 -17.58
C GLY A 433 -0.76 -13.48 -16.69
N THR A 434 0.06 -14.37 -16.12
CA THR A 434 -0.41 -15.27 -15.05
C THR A 434 -0.52 -14.51 -13.73
N PRO A 435 -1.40 -14.92 -12.81
CA PRO A 435 -1.52 -14.22 -11.53
C PRO A 435 -0.24 -14.19 -10.70
N GLU A 436 0.59 -15.24 -10.75
CA GLU A 436 1.90 -15.25 -10.10
C GLU A 436 2.77 -14.11 -10.62
N ARG A 437 2.77 -13.91 -11.94
CA ARG A 437 3.56 -12.88 -12.60
C ARG A 437 3.07 -11.49 -12.25
N VAL A 438 1.74 -11.30 -12.17
CA VAL A 438 1.12 -10.05 -11.74
C VAL A 438 1.54 -9.71 -10.31
N VAL A 439 1.47 -10.66 -9.39
CA VAL A 439 1.90 -10.49 -7.99
C VAL A 439 3.38 -10.11 -7.90
N VAL A 440 4.25 -10.83 -8.62
CA VAL A 440 5.69 -10.50 -8.68
C VAL A 440 5.90 -9.09 -9.22
N LEU A 441 5.22 -8.70 -10.30
CA LEU A 441 5.38 -7.36 -10.87
C LEU A 441 4.88 -6.28 -9.91
N PHE A 442 3.79 -6.52 -9.18
CA PHE A 442 3.33 -5.59 -8.14
C PHE A 442 4.36 -5.43 -7.03
N GLU A 443 4.90 -6.52 -6.47
CA GLU A 443 5.94 -6.44 -5.43
C GLU A 443 7.20 -5.71 -5.95
N ARG A 444 7.63 -5.95 -7.20
CA ARG A 444 8.71 -5.19 -7.86
C ARG A 444 8.38 -3.70 -7.97
N CYS A 445 7.17 -3.37 -8.44
CA CYS A 445 6.71 -1.99 -8.59
C CYS A 445 6.72 -1.27 -7.24
N LEU A 446 6.24 -1.93 -6.18
CA LEU A 446 6.17 -1.36 -4.84
C LEU A 446 7.56 -1.12 -4.22
N ILE A 447 8.61 -1.84 -4.64
CA ILE A 447 9.98 -1.50 -4.24
C ILE A 447 10.35 -0.11 -4.76
N ALA A 448 10.25 0.14 -6.06
CA ALA A 448 10.59 1.43 -6.65
C ALA A 448 9.60 2.55 -6.28
N CYS A 449 8.32 2.20 -6.11
CA CYS A 449 7.20 3.12 -5.98
C CYS A 449 6.57 3.13 -4.58
N ALA A 450 7.29 2.70 -3.53
CA ALA A 450 6.72 2.56 -2.17
C ALA A 450 6.06 3.84 -1.61
N LEU A 451 6.47 5.03 -2.06
CA LEU A 451 5.93 6.31 -1.60
C LEU A 451 4.65 6.77 -2.33
N TYR A 452 4.14 5.98 -3.27
CA TYR A 452 3.00 6.32 -4.13
C TYR A 452 1.79 5.44 -3.78
N GLU A 453 0.82 6.02 -3.05
CA GLU A 453 -0.36 5.30 -2.57
C GLU A 453 -1.21 4.65 -3.69
N GLU A 454 -1.18 5.21 -4.89
CA GLU A 454 -1.93 4.71 -6.05
C GLU A 454 -1.57 3.26 -6.43
N PHE A 455 -0.31 2.85 -6.31
CA PHE A 455 0.11 1.48 -6.64
C PHE A 455 -0.28 0.49 -5.54
N TRP A 456 -0.15 0.88 -4.27
CA TRP A 456 -0.62 0.07 -3.14
C TRP A 456 -2.13 -0.17 -3.20
N ILE A 457 -2.90 0.88 -3.50
CA ILE A 457 -4.36 0.78 -3.65
C ILE A 457 -4.72 -0.12 -4.84
N LYS A 458 -4.02 0.00 -5.97
CA LYS A 458 -4.25 -0.86 -7.14
C LYS A 458 -3.94 -2.32 -6.83
N TYR A 459 -2.86 -2.59 -6.12
CA TYR A 459 -2.48 -3.94 -5.72
C TYR A 459 -3.46 -4.56 -4.73
N ALA A 460 -3.84 -3.82 -3.69
CA ALA A 460 -4.82 -4.29 -2.71
C ALA A 460 -6.17 -4.64 -3.38
N LYS A 461 -6.65 -3.79 -4.30
CA LYS A 461 -7.87 -4.06 -5.08
C LYS A 461 -7.75 -5.27 -6.00
N TYR A 462 -6.59 -5.49 -6.61
CA TYR A 462 -6.34 -6.70 -7.38
C TYR A 462 -6.47 -7.93 -6.47
N LEU A 463 -5.81 -7.92 -5.31
CA LEU A 463 -5.86 -9.02 -4.35
C LEU A 463 -7.23 -9.22 -3.69
N GLU A 464 -8.06 -8.19 -3.54
CA GLU A 464 -9.42 -8.34 -3.02
C GLU A 464 -10.26 -9.36 -3.82
N GLY A 465 -9.98 -9.54 -5.11
CA GLY A 465 -10.62 -10.54 -5.95
C GLY A 465 -10.14 -11.97 -5.70
N PHE A 466 -9.01 -12.16 -5.01
CA PHE A 466 -8.35 -13.47 -4.88
C PHE A 466 -8.07 -13.89 -3.44
N SER A 467 -7.60 -12.99 -2.58
CA SER A 467 -7.23 -13.27 -1.19
C SER A 467 -7.48 -12.06 -0.29
N THR A 468 -8.43 -12.20 0.64
CA THR A 468 -8.71 -11.17 1.66
C THR A 468 -7.52 -10.94 2.58
N ASP A 469 -6.81 -12.00 2.93
CA ASP A 469 -5.66 -11.92 3.83
C ASP A 469 -4.44 -11.29 3.13
N GLY A 470 -4.26 -11.57 1.84
CA GLY A 470 -3.29 -10.89 0.99
C GLY A 470 -3.56 -9.38 0.91
N ALA A 471 -4.80 -8.97 0.61
CA ALA A 471 -5.19 -7.56 0.56
C ALA A 471 -4.96 -6.86 1.92
N ARG A 472 -5.32 -7.51 3.04
CA ARG A 472 -5.05 -7.01 4.39
C ARG A 472 -3.56 -6.81 4.65
N HIS A 473 -2.73 -7.79 4.27
CA HIS A 473 -1.29 -7.70 4.43
C HIS A 473 -0.72 -6.49 3.67
N VAL A 474 -1.16 -6.28 2.41
CA VAL A 474 -0.74 -5.14 1.59
C VAL A 474 -1.15 -3.81 2.23
N TYR A 475 -2.40 -3.68 2.72
CA TYR A 475 -2.83 -2.48 3.41
C TYR A 475 -2.01 -2.20 4.66
N LYS A 476 -1.76 -3.22 5.49
CA LYS A 476 -0.96 -3.09 6.71
C LYS A 476 0.48 -2.67 6.39
N LYS A 477 1.11 -3.30 5.39
CA LYS A 477 2.46 -2.97 4.91
C LYS A 477 2.52 -1.52 4.42
N ALA A 478 1.54 -1.10 3.62
CA ALA A 478 1.47 0.27 3.11
C ALA A 478 1.31 1.30 4.25
N CYS A 479 0.35 1.06 5.15
CA CYS A 479 -0.06 2.03 6.17
C CYS A 479 0.89 2.09 7.37
N SER A 480 1.45 0.96 7.82
CA SER A 480 2.31 0.90 9.00
C SER A 480 3.77 1.25 8.73
N ILE A 481 4.27 1.00 7.50
CA ILE A 481 5.69 1.16 7.17
C ILE A 481 5.89 2.37 6.27
N HIS A 482 5.32 2.35 5.06
CA HIS A 482 5.71 3.28 3.99
C HIS A 482 4.92 4.60 4.02
N LEU A 483 3.61 4.55 4.32
CA LEU A 483 2.65 5.65 4.14
C LEU A 483 1.81 5.96 5.40
N PRO A 484 2.38 6.05 6.62
CA PRO A 484 1.58 6.27 7.85
C PRO A 484 0.86 7.62 7.89
N LYS A 485 1.33 8.64 7.16
CA LYS A 485 0.72 9.98 7.12
C LYS A 485 -0.19 10.22 5.91
N LYS A 486 -0.51 9.20 5.11
CA LYS A 486 -1.38 9.34 3.93
C LYS A 486 -2.79 8.89 4.28
N PRO A 487 -3.75 9.82 4.51
CA PRO A 487 -5.06 9.43 5.03
C PRO A 487 -5.88 8.59 4.05
N ALA A 488 -5.74 8.79 2.73
CA ALA A 488 -6.60 8.15 1.75
C ALA A 488 -6.50 6.61 1.79
N ILE A 489 -5.30 6.06 1.84
CA ILE A 489 -5.09 4.60 1.91
C ILE A 489 -5.54 4.01 3.26
N HIS A 490 -5.35 4.71 4.37
CA HIS A 490 -5.85 4.26 5.69
C HIS A 490 -7.37 4.23 5.75
N LEU A 491 -8.04 5.22 5.14
CA LEU A 491 -9.50 5.22 5.05
C LEU A 491 -10.03 4.10 4.16
N LEU A 492 -9.31 3.72 3.11
CA LEU A 492 -9.64 2.55 2.30
C LEU A 492 -9.42 1.26 3.08
N TRP A 493 -8.32 1.13 3.83
CA TRP A 493 -8.07 -0.02 4.69
C TRP A 493 -9.17 -0.19 5.75
N ALA A 494 -9.54 0.88 6.45
CA ALA A 494 -10.63 0.82 7.43
C ALA A 494 -11.98 0.45 6.79
N ALA A 495 -12.25 0.92 5.56
CA ALA A 495 -13.46 0.54 4.83
C ALA A 495 -13.42 -0.94 4.41
N PHE A 496 -12.26 -1.43 3.98
CA PHE A 496 -12.03 -2.85 3.66
C PHE A 496 -12.28 -3.73 4.90
N GLU A 497 -11.69 -3.42 6.05
CA GLU A 497 -11.93 -4.21 7.28
C GLU A 497 -13.40 -4.17 7.72
N GLU A 498 -14.06 -3.01 7.59
CA GLU A 498 -15.49 -2.90 7.89
C GLU A 498 -16.34 -3.78 6.95
N GLN A 499 -15.97 -3.88 5.66
CA GLN A 499 -16.62 -4.74 4.67
C GLN A 499 -16.40 -6.22 4.97
N GLN A 500 -15.22 -6.61 5.47
CA GLN A 500 -14.93 -7.98 5.90
C GLN A 500 -15.56 -8.33 7.26
N GLY A 501 -16.15 -7.35 7.96
CA GLY A 501 -16.77 -7.54 9.28
C GLY A 501 -15.84 -7.31 10.48
N ASN A 502 -14.57 -6.96 10.25
CA ASN A 502 -13.57 -6.67 11.29
C ASN A 502 -13.69 -5.23 11.80
N VAL A 503 -14.79 -4.95 12.50
CA VAL A 503 -15.14 -3.58 12.93
C VAL A 503 -14.14 -3.03 13.95
N GLU A 504 -13.66 -3.85 14.88
CA GLU A 504 -12.70 -3.39 15.89
C GLU A 504 -11.37 -2.95 15.27
N GLU A 505 -10.90 -3.66 14.25
CA GLU A 505 -9.71 -3.26 13.50
C GLU A 505 -9.95 -1.95 12.74
N ALA A 506 -11.10 -1.81 12.07
CA ALA A 506 -11.46 -0.55 11.43
C ALA A 506 -11.48 0.63 12.41
N ARG A 507 -11.94 0.43 13.66
CA ARG A 507 -11.86 1.44 14.72
C ARG A 507 -10.42 1.75 15.11
N GLY A 508 -9.61 0.71 15.32
CA GLY A 508 -8.19 0.83 15.68
C GLY A 508 -7.42 1.63 14.64
N ILE A 509 -7.61 1.31 13.36
CA ILE A 509 -6.98 2.01 12.22
C ILE A 509 -7.34 3.49 12.23
N LEU A 510 -8.63 3.82 12.31
CA LEU A 510 -9.08 5.22 12.28
C LEU A 510 -8.61 6.01 13.50
N LYS A 511 -8.57 5.37 14.67
CA LYS A 511 -8.05 6.00 15.90
C LYS A 511 -6.55 6.29 15.77
N ALA A 512 -5.75 5.29 15.35
CA ALA A 512 -4.32 5.46 15.13
C ALA A 512 -4.00 6.53 14.07
N LEU A 513 -4.82 6.62 13.01
CA LEU A 513 -4.70 7.67 12.01
C LEU A 513 -4.98 9.07 12.57
N GLU A 514 -5.98 9.21 13.45
CA GLU A 514 -6.30 10.48 14.10
C GLU A 514 -5.21 10.92 15.09
N GLU A 515 -4.59 9.98 15.79
CA GLU A 515 -3.42 10.24 16.64
C GLU A 515 -2.20 10.65 15.81
N THR A 516 -2.01 10.04 14.64
CA THR A 516 -0.90 10.33 13.73
C THR A 516 -1.08 11.67 12.98
N ILE A 517 -2.31 12.00 12.62
CA ILE A 517 -2.67 13.24 11.90
C ILE A 517 -3.82 13.95 12.65
N PRO A 518 -3.50 14.67 13.74
CA PRO A 518 -4.50 15.41 14.49
C PRO A 518 -5.23 16.46 13.64
N ASN A 519 -6.47 16.77 14.02
CA ASN A 519 -7.30 17.83 13.42
C ASN A 519 -7.75 17.59 11.96
N LEU A 520 -7.61 16.36 11.49
CA LEU A 520 -8.11 15.98 10.17
C LEU A 520 -9.59 15.57 10.24
N ALA A 521 -10.49 16.53 10.03
CA ALA A 521 -11.93 16.34 10.19
C ALA A 521 -12.52 15.13 9.43
N MET A 522 -11.98 14.80 8.25
CA MET A 522 -12.43 13.63 7.49
C MET A 522 -12.25 12.30 8.23
N VAL A 523 -11.22 12.16 9.07
CA VAL A 523 -10.96 10.94 9.85
C VAL A 523 -12.00 10.79 10.96
N ARG A 524 -12.21 11.86 11.73
CA ARG A 524 -13.23 11.89 12.80
C ARG A 524 -14.63 11.64 12.25
N LEU A 525 -14.98 12.25 11.12
CA LEU A 525 -16.25 11.98 10.45
C LEU A 525 -16.40 10.53 9.96
N ARG A 526 -15.30 9.88 9.56
CA ARG A 526 -15.33 8.45 9.20
C ARG A 526 -15.58 7.58 10.44
N ARG A 527 -14.94 7.87 11.58
CA ARG A 527 -15.18 7.19 12.86
C ARG A 527 -16.63 7.31 13.30
N VAL A 528 -17.17 8.53 13.30
CA VAL A 528 -18.59 8.82 13.61
C VAL A 528 -19.53 8.05 12.68
N SER A 529 -19.21 8.01 11.38
CA SER A 529 -20.04 7.30 10.40
C SER A 529 -20.00 5.79 10.59
N LEU A 530 -18.87 5.23 11.02
CA LEU A 530 -18.71 3.81 11.35
C LEU A 530 -19.55 3.45 12.58
N GLU A 531 -19.44 4.20 13.68
CA GLU A 531 -20.26 3.95 14.88
C GLU A 531 -21.75 4.08 14.58
N ARG A 532 -22.14 5.08 13.78
CA ARG A 532 -23.52 5.25 13.34
C ARG A 532 -24.03 4.04 12.56
N ARG A 533 -23.26 3.49 11.62
CA ARG A 533 -23.68 2.30 10.85
C ARG A 533 -23.82 1.05 11.72
N ARG A 534 -23.08 0.99 12.83
CA ARG A 534 -23.14 -0.11 13.80
C ARG A 534 -24.19 0.07 14.89
N GLY A 535 -24.85 1.22 14.94
CA GLY A 535 -25.90 1.52 15.92
C GLY A 535 -25.40 2.11 17.24
N ASN A 536 -24.09 2.37 17.37
CA ASN A 536 -23.48 2.97 18.55
C ASN A 536 -23.66 4.50 18.52
N LEU A 537 -24.90 4.96 18.70
CA LEU A 537 -25.25 6.38 18.57
C LEU A 537 -24.63 7.24 19.68
N ASP A 538 -24.46 6.69 20.88
CA ASP A 538 -23.85 7.40 22.01
C ASP A 538 -22.36 7.70 21.74
N GLU A 539 -21.62 6.74 21.20
CA GLU A 539 -20.22 6.95 20.80
C GLU A 539 -20.10 7.89 19.61
N ALA A 540 -21.00 7.79 18.62
CA ALA A 540 -21.04 8.74 17.51
C ALA A 540 -21.25 10.19 17.99
N GLU A 541 -22.10 10.39 19.02
CA GLU A 541 -22.31 11.67 19.68
C GLU A 541 -21.08 12.12 20.48
N ALA A 542 -20.46 11.22 21.26
CA ALA A 542 -19.27 11.49 22.05
C ALA A 542 -18.10 11.97 21.19
N LEU A 543 -17.84 11.30 20.05
CA LEU A 543 -16.78 11.66 19.11
C LEU A 543 -16.97 13.05 18.49
N LEU A 544 -18.22 13.46 18.23
CA LEU A 544 -18.50 14.81 17.72
C LEU A 544 -18.32 15.87 18.80
N LYS A 545 -18.69 15.57 20.05
CA LYS A 545 -18.46 16.46 21.20
C LYS A 545 -16.96 16.64 21.48
N GLU A 546 -16.21 15.55 21.52
CA GLU A 546 -14.75 15.57 21.61
C GLU A 546 -14.15 16.40 20.45
N GLY A 547 -14.71 16.28 19.24
CA GLY A 547 -14.33 17.11 18.10
C GLY A 547 -14.54 18.61 18.32
N MET A 548 -15.62 19.01 18.99
CA MET A 548 -15.87 20.40 19.34
C MET A 548 -14.90 20.92 20.42
N GLU A 549 -14.47 20.07 21.35
CA GLU A 549 -13.57 20.41 22.47
C GLU A 549 -12.10 20.49 22.03
N THR A 550 -11.69 19.59 21.14
CA THR A 550 -10.34 19.50 20.58
C THR A 550 -10.08 20.46 19.41
N ALA A 551 -11.10 21.19 18.95
CA ALA A 551 -11.01 22.08 17.80
C ALA A 551 -9.97 23.20 18.03
N ASN A 552 -9.16 23.50 17.00
CA ASN A 552 -8.12 24.54 17.10
C ASN A 552 -8.67 25.96 16.98
N ASN A 553 -9.85 26.12 16.37
CA ASN A 553 -10.48 27.40 16.13
C ASN A 553 -12.01 27.30 16.20
N ASP A 554 -12.65 28.45 16.38
CA ASP A 554 -14.11 28.55 16.49
C ASP A 554 -14.83 28.03 15.25
N MET A 555 -14.25 28.21 14.06
CA MET A 555 -14.82 27.71 12.80
C MET A 555 -14.89 26.17 12.76
N GLU A 556 -13.87 25.49 13.27
CA GLU A 556 -13.80 24.04 13.37
C GLU A 556 -14.75 23.51 14.45
N SER A 557 -14.83 24.17 15.61
CA SER A 557 -15.79 23.84 16.66
C SER A 557 -17.24 24.00 16.15
N SER A 558 -17.53 25.12 15.47
CA SER A 558 -18.78 25.39 14.78
C SER A 558 -19.12 24.32 13.73
N PHE A 559 -18.12 23.83 12.99
CA PHE A 559 -18.32 22.74 12.02
C PHE A 559 -18.77 21.45 12.70
N TYR A 560 -18.12 21.02 13.78
CA TYR A 560 -18.53 19.82 14.52
C TYR A 560 -19.89 19.99 15.20
N ALA A 561 -20.19 21.19 15.73
CA ALA A 561 -21.51 21.51 16.29
C ALA A 561 -22.63 21.32 15.26
N VAL A 562 -22.44 21.79 14.03
CA VAL A 562 -23.40 21.58 12.93
C VAL A 562 -23.58 20.10 12.63
N LYS A 563 -22.48 19.32 12.60
CA LYS A 563 -22.54 17.87 12.34
C LYS A 563 -23.26 17.13 13.45
N LEU A 564 -23.02 17.50 14.72
CA LEU A 564 -23.70 16.97 15.89
C LEU A 564 -25.19 17.28 15.87
N ALA A 565 -25.57 18.53 15.63
CA ALA A 565 -26.98 18.93 15.53
C ALA A 565 -27.70 18.14 14.43
N ARG A 566 -27.10 17.99 13.24
CA ARG A 566 -27.67 17.17 12.15
C ARG A 566 -27.81 15.71 12.53
N HIS A 567 -26.82 15.11 13.20
CA HIS A 567 -26.90 13.75 13.70
C HIS A 567 -28.07 13.57 14.69
N LEU A 568 -28.18 14.48 15.67
CA LEU A 568 -29.24 14.45 16.68
C LEU A 568 -30.64 14.59 16.08
N VAL A 569 -30.85 15.49 15.12
CA VAL A 569 -32.16 15.65 14.46
C VAL A 569 -32.48 14.49 13.52
N LYS A 570 -31.58 14.18 12.58
CA LYS A 570 -31.91 13.26 11.47
C LYS A 570 -31.77 11.79 11.85
N VAL A 571 -30.96 11.46 12.84
CA VAL A 571 -30.74 10.06 13.27
C VAL A 571 -31.47 9.78 14.58
N GLN A 572 -31.20 10.57 15.62
CA GLN A 572 -31.79 10.34 16.96
C GLN A 572 -33.19 10.96 17.13
N ARG A 573 -33.67 11.76 16.17
CA ARG A 573 -34.98 12.47 16.21
C ARG A 573 -35.13 13.40 17.43
N SER A 574 -34.03 13.95 17.94
CA SER A 574 -34.01 14.82 19.11
C SER A 574 -33.82 16.29 18.73
N LEU A 575 -34.94 16.98 18.48
CA LEU A 575 -34.95 18.39 18.09
C LEU A 575 -34.42 19.32 19.20
N SER A 576 -34.84 19.08 20.43
CA SER A 576 -34.48 19.90 21.59
C SER A 576 -32.98 19.85 21.89
N LYS A 577 -32.36 18.67 21.84
CA LYS A 577 -30.91 18.52 22.02
C LYS A 577 -30.14 19.21 20.90
N ALA A 578 -30.57 19.05 19.65
CA ALA A 578 -29.91 19.68 18.50
C ALA A 578 -29.99 21.22 18.55
N LYS A 579 -31.17 21.77 18.90
CA LYS A 579 -31.34 23.21 19.11
C LYS A 579 -30.41 23.72 20.20
N LYS A 580 -30.33 23.01 21.33
CA LYS A 580 -29.39 23.35 22.42
C LYS A 580 -27.94 23.39 21.92
N VAL A 581 -27.48 22.36 21.22
CA VAL A 581 -26.12 22.31 20.67
C VAL A 581 -25.82 23.50 19.75
N LEU A 582 -26.75 23.89 18.89
CA LEU A 582 -26.57 25.04 18.00
C LEU A 582 -26.56 26.36 18.77
N LEU A 583 -27.43 26.54 19.76
CA LEU A 583 -27.45 27.75 20.59
C LEU A 583 -26.16 27.88 21.41
N ASP A 584 -25.71 26.80 22.07
CA ASP A 584 -24.47 26.75 22.82
C ASP A 584 -23.25 27.07 21.91
N ALA A 585 -23.28 26.62 20.65
CA ALA A 585 -22.24 26.92 19.67
C ALA A 585 -22.30 28.38 19.18
N ILE A 586 -23.49 28.96 19.01
CA ILE A 586 -23.67 30.37 18.63
C ILE A 586 -23.16 31.31 19.74
N GLU A 587 -23.34 30.95 21.01
CA GLU A 587 -22.80 31.73 22.13
C GLU A 587 -21.26 31.84 22.07
N LYS A 588 -20.60 30.78 21.60
CA LYS A 588 -19.14 30.73 21.40
C LYS A 588 -18.70 31.44 20.11
N ASP A 589 -19.36 31.16 18.99
CA ASP A 589 -19.05 31.72 17.68
C ASP A 589 -20.26 32.47 17.10
N GLN A 590 -20.36 33.75 17.46
CA GLN A 590 -21.45 34.60 16.98
C GLN A 590 -21.28 35.06 15.53
N THR A 591 -20.12 34.80 14.92
CA THR A 591 -19.75 35.27 13.57
C THR A 591 -19.99 34.22 12.47
N SER A 592 -20.30 32.98 12.86
CA SER A 592 -20.56 31.90 11.90
C SER A 592 -21.99 31.92 11.37
N SER A 593 -22.16 32.40 10.14
CA SER A 593 -23.44 32.34 9.42
C SER A 593 -23.99 30.91 9.31
N ARG A 594 -23.10 29.91 9.24
CA ARG A 594 -23.46 28.48 9.12
C ARG A 594 -24.26 27.98 10.32
N LEU A 595 -23.96 28.45 11.53
CA LEU A 595 -24.69 28.04 12.74
C LEU A 595 -26.15 28.54 12.69
N TYR A 596 -26.33 29.83 12.40
CA TYR A 596 -27.66 30.43 12.26
C TYR A 596 -28.46 29.80 11.12
N LEU A 597 -27.82 29.48 9.99
CA LEU A 597 -28.47 28.79 8.87
C LEU A 597 -28.98 27.39 9.25
N ASN A 598 -28.18 26.61 9.98
CA ASN A 598 -28.60 25.28 10.40
C ASN A 598 -29.66 25.33 11.51
N LEU A 599 -29.62 26.35 12.38
CA LEU A 599 -30.68 26.58 13.37
C LEU A 599 -32.00 26.93 12.69
N LEU A 600 -31.95 27.81 11.68
CA LEU A 600 -33.11 28.14 10.87
C LEU A 600 -33.64 26.91 10.12
N GLU A 601 -32.79 26.14 9.45
CA GLU A 601 -33.18 24.89 8.78
C GLU A 601 -33.87 23.90 9.74
N LEU A 602 -33.41 23.84 10.99
CA LEU A 602 -33.99 23.01 12.04
C LEU A 602 -35.42 23.46 12.38
N GLU A 603 -35.66 24.76 12.58
CA GLU A 603 -37.00 25.29 12.88
C GLU A 603 -37.96 25.16 11.69
N PHE A 604 -37.46 25.38 10.46
CA PHE A 604 -38.22 25.20 9.21
C PHE A 604 -38.58 23.74 8.92
N SER A 605 -37.83 22.78 9.47
CA SER A 605 -38.13 21.36 9.27
C SER A 605 -39.36 20.87 10.04
N GLY A 606 -39.84 21.66 11.00
CA GLY A 606 -41.10 21.42 11.72
C GLY A 606 -42.31 22.02 11.04
N ASP A 607 -43.42 22.14 11.77
CA ASP A 607 -44.59 22.88 11.29
C ASP A 607 -44.28 24.38 11.32
N VAL A 608 -44.20 24.97 10.14
CA VAL A 608 -43.86 26.39 9.93
C VAL A 608 -44.81 27.33 10.67
N MET A 609 -46.10 26.98 10.76
CA MET A 609 -47.11 27.82 11.42
C MET A 609 -46.97 27.74 12.94
N GLN A 610 -46.64 26.57 13.48
CA GLN A 610 -46.41 26.40 14.92
C GLN A 610 -45.07 27.00 15.37
N ASN A 611 -44.04 26.89 14.52
CA ASN A 611 -42.69 27.37 14.80
C ASN A 611 -42.47 28.83 14.36
N GLN A 612 -43.49 29.53 13.87
CA GLN A 612 -43.36 30.89 13.32
C GLN A 612 -42.64 31.85 14.29
N ALA A 613 -42.97 31.81 15.58
CA ALA A 613 -42.32 32.65 16.59
C ALA A 613 -40.82 32.33 16.75
N GLU A 614 -40.45 31.04 16.73
CA GLU A 614 -39.06 30.59 16.86
C GLU A 614 -38.24 30.88 15.60
N ILE A 615 -38.85 30.76 14.41
CA ILE A 615 -38.24 31.12 13.13
C ILE A 615 -37.92 32.62 13.11
N LEU A 616 -38.88 33.47 13.49
CA LEU A 616 -38.66 34.92 13.59
C LEU A 616 -37.59 35.25 14.64
N ALA A 617 -37.58 34.55 15.78
CA ALA A 617 -36.53 34.72 16.79
C ALA A 617 -35.13 34.34 16.25
N CYS A 618 -35.03 33.34 15.37
CA CYS A 618 -33.77 32.98 14.71
C CYS A 618 -33.30 34.07 13.74
N PHE A 619 -34.20 34.61 12.93
CA PHE A 619 -33.88 35.74 12.05
C PHE A 619 -33.42 36.97 12.85
N ASP A 620 -34.18 37.36 13.88
CA ASP A 620 -33.83 38.50 14.73
C ASP A 620 -32.48 38.32 15.44
N ARG A 621 -32.18 37.08 15.87
CA ARG A 621 -30.88 36.76 16.48
C ARG A 621 -29.75 36.92 15.46
N ALA A 622 -29.92 36.43 14.23
CA ALA A 622 -28.92 36.59 13.17
C ALA A 622 -28.71 38.07 12.81
N LEU A 623 -29.77 38.87 12.73
CA LEU A 623 -29.69 40.29 12.38
C LEU A 623 -29.01 41.15 13.46
N ARG A 624 -29.19 40.79 14.73
CA ARG A 624 -28.56 41.48 15.89
C ARG A 624 -27.13 41.03 16.17
N SER A 625 -26.67 39.93 15.56
CA SER A 625 -25.34 39.36 15.77
C SER A 625 -24.24 40.16 15.05
N PRO A 626 -22.95 39.99 15.43
CA PRO A 626 -21.80 40.57 14.73
C PRO A 626 -21.47 39.88 13.39
N LEU A 627 -22.45 39.27 12.72
CA LEU A 627 -22.29 38.72 11.37
C LEU A 627 -21.87 39.80 10.35
N SER A 628 -21.20 39.37 9.28
CA SER A 628 -20.87 40.27 8.17
C SER A 628 -22.12 40.94 7.62
N LEU A 629 -21.98 42.18 7.13
CA LEU A 629 -23.10 42.95 6.61
C LEU A 629 -23.81 42.19 5.47
N ASP A 630 -23.06 41.57 4.58
CA ASP A 630 -23.61 40.74 3.50
C ASP A 630 -24.43 39.56 4.03
N SER A 631 -23.93 38.87 5.06
CA SER A 631 -24.68 37.77 5.69
C SER A 631 -25.97 38.28 6.33
N ARG A 632 -25.93 39.41 7.04
CA ARG A 632 -27.12 40.02 7.66
C ARG A 632 -28.15 40.46 6.62
N ILE A 633 -27.72 40.99 5.47
CA ILE A 633 -28.61 41.32 4.35
C ILE A 633 -29.32 40.07 3.84
N ILE A 634 -28.59 38.96 3.66
CA ILE A 634 -29.20 37.68 3.22
C ILE A 634 -30.23 37.17 4.24
N PHE A 635 -29.93 37.24 5.55
CA PHE A 635 -30.90 36.87 6.59
C PHE A 635 -32.12 37.81 6.60
N SER A 636 -31.92 39.11 6.36
CA SER A 636 -33.02 40.08 6.29
C SER A 636 -33.92 39.84 5.08
N GLN A 637 -33.34 39.53 3.92
CA GLN A 637 -34.09 39.17 2.72
C GLN A 637 -34.92 37.91 2.96
N ARG A 638 -34.32 36.86 3.55
CA ARG A 638 -35.05 35.62 3.87
C ARG A 638 -36.15 35.81 4.90
N LYS A 639 -35.97 36.72 5.86
CA LYS A 639 -37.02 37.09 6.83
C LYS A 639 -38.23 37.73 6.13
N VAL A 640 -37.99 38.60 5.15
CA VAL A 640 -39.03 39.22 4.33
C VAL A 640 -39.74 38.17 3.48
N GLU A 641 -39.00 37.32 2.76
CA GLU A 641 -39.55 36.21 1.96
C GLU A 641 -40.45 35.31 2.84
N PHE A 642 -39.99 34.95 4.03
CA PHE A 642 -40.75 34.16 4.98
C PHE A 642 -42.06 34.83 5.43
N LEU A 643 -42.02 36.12 5.76
CA LEU A 643 -43.20 36.87 6.19
C LEU A 643 -44.17 37.15 5.04
N GLU A 644 -43.70 37.21 3.80
CA GLU A 644 -44.56 37.32 2.60
C GLU A 644 -45.32 36.00 2.36
N ASP A 645 -44.61 34.86 2.45
CA ASP A 645 -45.19 33.54 2.17
C ASP A 645 -46.10 33.02 3.31
N PHE A 646 -45.70 33.26 4.57
CA PHE A 646 -46.31 32.62 5.75
C PHE A 646 -46.73 33.62 6.84
N GLY A 647 -46.53 34.92 6.65
CA GLY A 647 -46.83 35.92 7.67
C GLY A 647 -48.33 36.07 7.94
N SER A 648 -48.67 36.21 9.22
CA SER A 648 -50.03 36.45 9.69
C SER A 648 -50.31 37.92 10.00
N ASP A 649 -49.27 38.76 10.10
CA ASP A 649 -49.34 40.19 10.41
C ASP A 649 -48.56 41.02 9.37
N ILE A 650 -49.30 41.82 8.61
CA ILE A 650 -48.73 42.72 7.60
C ILE A 650 -47.80 43.78 8.21
N ASN A 651 -48.01 44.17 9.47
CA ASN A 651 -47.14 45.16 10.13
C ASN A 651 -45.75 44.59 10.39
N ALA A 652 -45.65 43.29 10.69
CA ALA A 652 -44.37 42.60 10.84
C ALA A 652 -43.59 42.56 9.51
N LEU A 653 -44.29 42.36 8.39
CA LEU A 653 -43.71 42.38 7.04
C LEU A 653 -43.19 43.77 6.67
N VAL A 654 -43.98 44.83 6.90
CA VAL A 654 -43.56 46.22 6.66
C VAL A 654 -42.31 46.57 7.48
N ALA A 655 -42.29 46.19 8.76
CA ALA A 655 -41.12 46.42 9.62
C ALA A 655 -39.86 45.67 9.12
N ALA A 656 -40.02 44.44 8.62
CA ALA A 656 -38.90 43.68 8.05
C ALA A 656 -38.37 44.31 6.74
N TYR A 657 -39.25 44.84 5.89
CA TYR A 657 -38.85 45.61 4.69
C TYR A 657 -38.08 46.89 5.04
N GLU A 658 -38.50 47.62 6.07
CA GLU A 658 -37.80 48.82 6.55
C GLU A 658 -36.41 48.48 7.09
N GLU A 659 -36.29 47.38 7.86
CA GLU A 659 -35.02 46.85 8.35
C GLU A 659 -34.07 46.46 7.20
N GLN A 660 -34.58 45.77 6.18
CA GLN A 660 -33.82 45.41 4.97
C GLN A 660 -33.31 46.65 4.22
N GLN A 661 -34.17 47.65 4.00
CA GLN A 661 -33.78 48.89 3.32
C GLN A 661 -32.69 49.65 4.10
N LYS A 662 -32.74 49.61 5.44
CA LYS A 662 -31.72 50.24 6.27
C LYS A 662 -30.37 49.55 6.11
N LEU A 663 -30.34 48.21 6.16
CA LEU A 663 -29.11 47.42 5.97
C LEU A 663 -28.53 47.60 4.55
N GLN A 664 -29.40 47.68 3.53
CA GLN A 664 -28.95 47.93 2.15
C GLN A 664 -28.33 49.33 2.00
N LYS A 665 -28.95 50.37 2.58
CA LYS A 665 -28.40 51.74 2.58
C LYS A 665 -27.05 51.81 3.29
N GLU A 666 -26.89 51.08 4.39
CA GLU A 666 -25.61 50.95 5.12
C GLU A 666 -24.54 50.31 4.23
N SER A 667 -24.85 49.21 3.54
CA SER A 667 -23.97 48.58 2.55
C SER A 667 -23.58 49.53 1.42
N ASP A 668 -24.55 50.21 0.82
CA ASP A 668 -24.31 51.13 -0.30
C ASP A 668 -23.53 52.38 0.15
N SER A 669 -23.65 52.78 1.42
CA SER A 669 -22.84 53.87 1.99
C SER A 669 -21.39 53.45 2.19
N LEU A 670 -21.16 52.22 2.68
CA LEU A 670 -19.83 51.64 2.87
C LEU A 670 -19.09 51.45 1.54
N LYS A 671 -19.80 50.99 0.50
CA LYS A 671 -19.27 50.89 -0.87
C LYS A 671 -18.85 52.26 -1.41
N ARG A 672 -19.70 53.29 -1.25
CA ARG A 672 -19.38 54.67 -1.65
C ARG A 672 -18.21 55.27 -0.87
N THR A 673 -18.06 54.96 0.42
CA THR A 673 -16.89 55.41 1.21
C THR A 673 -15.61 54.68 0.84
N ALA A 674 -15.68 53.40 0.43
CA ALA A 674 -14.53 52.65 -0.06
C ALA A 674 -14.06 53.17 -1.43
N GLU A 675 -14.98 53.54 -2.32
CA GLU A 675 -14.67 54.19 -3.60
C GLU A 675 -14.09 55.60 -3.44
N ASN A 676 -14.54 56.35 -2.43
CA ASN A 676 -14.05 57.71 -2.14
C ASN A 676 -12.74 57.75 -1.32
N GLY A 677 -12.25 56.61 -0.84
CA GLY A 677 -11.02 56.47 -0.04
C GLY A 677 -9.74 56.29 -0.85
N TYR A 678 -9.81 56.22 -2.18
CA TYR A 678 -8.64 56.23 -3.07
C TYR A 678 -8.16 57.67 -3.29
N ASP A 679 -7.49 58.25 -2.29
CA ASP A 679 -6.72 59.48 -2.46
C ASP A 679 -5.38 59.13 -3.13
N SER A 680 -5.25 59.54 -4.38
CA SER A 680 -4.11 59.30 -5.27
C SER A 680 -2.86 60.12 -4.90
N SER A 681 -2.64 60.44 -3.62
CA SER A 681 -1.58 61.38 -3.17
C SER A 681 -0.57 60.82 -2.16
N GLN A 682 -0.56 59.51 -1.89
CA GLN A 682 0.53 58.86 -1.15
C GLN A 682 1.07 57.62 -1.90
N GLU A 683 1.82 57.86 -2.99
CA GLU A 683 2.83 56.92 -3.46
C GLU A 683 4.15 57.17 -2.70
N PRO A 684 4.76 56.17 -2.04
CA PRO A 684 6.20 56.10 -1.96
C PRO A 684 6.72 55.67 -3.34
N ASP A 685 7.45 56.59 -3.95
CA ASP A 685 8.06 56.54 -5.27
C ASP A 685 9.09 55.39 -5.37
N ALA A 686 8.61 54.16 -5.57
CA ALA A 686 9.47 53.01 -5.89
C ALA A 686 8.70 51.90 -6.62
N LYS A 687 8.21 52.18 -7.84
CA LYS A 687 8.19 51.25 -8.99
C LYS A 687 7.48 51.85 -10.21
N ARG A 688 8.04 52.91 -10.79
CA ARG A 688 7.99 53.07 -12.25
C ARG A 688 9.00 52.10 -12.89
N GLN A 689 8.62 50.84 -13.02
CA GLN A 689 9.12 49.94 -14.08
C GLN A 689 8.41 48.58 -13.97
N ARG A 690 7.32 48.42 -14.70
CA ARG A 690 7.23 47.56 -15.90
C ARG A 690 5.76 47.37 -16.23
N LEU A 691 5.38 48.01 -17.33
CA LEU A 691 4.27 47.58 -18.16
C LEU A 691 4.55 46.16 -18.67
N ASP A 692 3.44 45.48 -18.94
CA ASP A 692 3.28 44.26 -19.75
C ASP A 692 3.41 42.92 -19.00
N ASP A 693 2.28 42.47 -18.43
CA ASP A 693 1.97 41.04 -18.31
C ASP A 693 0.44 40.80 -18.44
N PRO A 694 -0.07 40.04 -19.44
CA PRO A 694 -1.51 39.82 -19.66
C PRO A 694 -2.20 38.92 -18.61
N SER A 695 -1.44 38.41 -17.65
CA SER A 695 -1.91 37.43 -16.64
C SER A 695 -2.87 38.01 -15.58
N ALA A 696 -2.90 39.34 -15.39
CA ALA A 696 -3.68 39.98 -14.32
C ALA A 696 -5.19 40.16 -14.62
N VAL A 697 -5.63 39.97 -15.87
CA VAL A 697 -7.06 40.11 -16.24
C VAL A 697 -7.87 38.84 -15.92
N ALA A 698 -7.22 37.68 -15.80
CA ALA A 698 -7.89 36.41 -15.50
C ALA A 698 -8.25 36.25 -14.01
N ALA A 699 -7.51 36.89 -13.10
CA ALA A 699 -7.76 36.79 -11.66
C ALA A 699 -9.00 37.57 -11.19
N ASN A 700 -9.36 38.67 -11.88
CA ASN A 700 -10.57 39.44 -11.56
C ASN A 700 -11.84 38.88 -12.22
N ALA A 701 -11.74 38.05 -13.26
CA ALA A 701 -12.89 37.42 -13.88
C ALA A 701 -13.43 36.18 -13.11
N MET A 702 -12.62 35.58 -12.23
CA MET A 702 -13.06 34.44 -11.40
C MET A 702 -13.84 34.88 -10.14
N THR A 703 -13.62 36.10 -9.65
CA THR A 703 -14.34 36.61 -8.47
C THR A 703 -15.76 37.09 -8.81
N ASP A 704 -15.99 37.59 -10.03
CA ASP A 704 -17.32 38.05 -10.48
C ASP A 704 -18.23 36.93 -11.00
N MET A 705 -17.71 35.72 -11.30
CA MET A 705 -18.54 34.59 -11.72
C MET A 705 -19.20 33.84 -10.53
N GLN A 706 -18.82 34.16 -9.29
CA GLN A 706 -19.47 33.63 -8.07
C GLN A 706 -20.64 34.48 -7.57
N ALA A 707 -20.84 35.69 -8.11
CA ALA A 707 -21.88 36.61 -7.64
C ALA A 707 -23.20 36.54 -8.42
N ASN A 708 -23.29 35.77 -9.52
CA ASN A 708 -24.48 35.78 -10.39
C ASN A 708 -25.15 34.41 -10.61
N SER A 709 -25.08 33.48 -9.64
CA SER A 709 -25.87 32.23 -9.63
C SER A 709 -27.03 32.27 -8.62
N SER A 710 -27.63 33.44 -8.41
CA SER A 710 -28.91 33.60 -7.71
C SER A 710 -30.10 33.33 -8.66
N ALA A 711 -30.18 32.10 -9.17
CA ALA A 711 -31.40 31.56 -9.77
C ALA A 711 -31.41 30.04 -9.58
N TYR A 712 -32.22 29.60 -8.61
CA TYR A 712 -32.73 28.24 -8.40
C TYR A 712 -31.90 27.06 -8.90
N ASN A 713 -31.22 26.36 -7.98
CA ASN A 713 -30.97 24.92 -8.13
C ASN A 713 -30.97 24.22 -6.77
N TYR A 714 -32.00 23.43 -6.51
CA TYR A 714 -32.09 22.49 -5.38
C TYR A 714 -31.14 21.32 -5.66
N ASN A 715 -29.94 21.30 -5.05
CA ASN A 715 -29.13 20.08 -5.04
C ASN A 715 -28.15 20.05 -3.84
N TRP A 716 -28.53 19.38 -2.75
CA TRP A 716 -27.67 19.22 -1.56
C TRP A 716 -27.11 17.80 -1.38
N TYR A 717 -27.13 16.98 -2.43
CA TYR A 717 -26.47 15.68 -2.42
C TYR A 717 -25.20 15.70 -3.26
N GLN A 718 -24.08 16.13 -2.66
CA GLN A 718 -22.76 15.66 -3.10
C GLN A 718 -21.74 15.69 -1.97
N TYR A 719 -21.96 14.85 -0.96
CA TYR A 719 -20.88 14.21 -0.19
C TYR A 719 -21.44 12.91 0.40
N GLY A 720 -21.32 11.83 -0.38
CA GLY A 720 -21.82 10.50 -0.01
C GLY A 720 -22.09 9.58 -1.19
N GLY A 721 -21.11 9.39 -2.08
CA GLY A 721 -21.09 8.31 -3.07
C GLY A 721 -19.99 7.32 -2.71
N TRP A 722 -20.11 6.66 -1.56
CA TRP A 722 -19.32 5.47 -1.22
C TRP A 722 -20.30 4.43 -0.71
N GLY A 723 -20.66 3.50 -1.60
CA GLY A 723 -21.53 2.36 -1.28
C GLY A 723 -22.73 2.18 -2.21
N GLN A 724 -22.53 2.07 -3.52
CA GLN A 724 -23.36 1.19 -4.34
C GLN A 724 -22.59 0.76 -5.60
N ASN A 725 -22.45 -0.55 -5.77
CA ASN A 725 -21.69 -1.21 -6.82
C ASN A 725 -22.23 -0.88 -8.22
N SER A 726 -21.35 -0.40 -9.11
CA SER A 726 -21.42 -0.68 -10.55
C SER A 726 -20.00 -0.68 -11.10
N TRP A 727 -19.53 -1.89 -11.42
CA TRP A 727 -18.34 -2.15 -12.20
C TRP A 727 -18.52 -1.67 -13.64
N GLY A 728 -17.43 -1.18 -14.26
CA GLY A 728 -17.34 -0.92 -15.71
C GLY A 728 -17.15 0.56 -16.08
N GLN A 729 -16.09 0.80 -16.87
CA GLN A 729 -15.75 2.06 -17.55
C GLN A 729 -15.03 3.14 -16.73
N TYR A 730 -13.69 3.07 -16.72
CA TYR A 730 -12.84 4.25 -16.49
C TYR A 730 -11.85 4.39 -17.65
N ASN A 731 -12.13 5.35 -18.52
CA ASN A 731 -11.13 6.06 -19.33
C ASN A 731 -11.63 7.51 -19.50
N GLN A 732 -10.71 8.46 -19.76
CA GLN A 732 -10.94 9.91 -19.99
C GLN A 732 -11.07 10.84 -18.75
N TYR A 733 -9.95 11.34 -18.22
CA TYR A 733 -9.33 12.61 -18.67
C TYR A 733 -8.25 13.07 -17.67
N ALA A 734 -7.05 13.29 -18.21
CA ALA A 734 -6.08 14.26 -17.71
C ALA A 734 -6.12 15.47 -18.66
N GLN A 735 -6.23 16.68 -18.13
CA GLN A 735 -5.69 17.89 -18.75
C GLN A 735 -5.70 19.00 -17.71
N TYR A 736 -4.51 19.44 -17.29
CA TYR A 736 -4.06 20.84 -17.33
C TYR A 736 -2.66 20.93 -16.71
N ASN A 737 -1.67 21.15 -17.57
CA ASN A 737 -0.30 21.57 -17.27
C ASN A 737 0.05 22.46 -18.48
N GLN A 738 0.44 23.73 -18.36
CA GLN A 738 1.77 24.23 -18.02
C GLN A 738 1.80 25.74 -18.38
N TYR A 739 2.69 26.53 -17.75
CA TYR A 739 3.75 27.32 -18.40
C TYR A 739 4.35 28.38 -17.45
N TYR A 740 5.69 28.47 -17.37
CA TYR A 740 6.58 29.66 -17.56
C TYR A 740 8.06 29.14 -17.66
N PRO A 741 9.05 29.90 -18.18
CA PRO A 741 10.06 29.50 -19.18
C PRO A 741 11.53 29.55 -18.63
N PRO A 742 12.56 29.23 -19.44
CA PRO A 742 13.96 29.15 -18.99
C PRO A 742 14.73 30.49 -19.12
N PRO A 743 15.89 30.67 -18.45
CA PRO A 743 16.79 31.80 -18.71
C PRO A 743 17.84 31.47 -19.79
N PRO A 744 18.47 32.49 -20.43
CA PRO A 744 19.23 32.33 -21.66
C PRO A 744 20.77 32.23 -21.49
N THR A 745 21.36 31.49 -22.43
CA THR A 745 22.78 31.31 -22.85
C THR A 745 23.80 30.85 -21.83
#